data_AF-A0A954NX48-F1
#
_entry.id   AF-A0A954NX48-F1
#
_cell.length_a   1.000
_cell.length_b   1.000
_cell.length_c   1.000
_cell.angle_alpha   90.00
_cell.angle_beta   90.00
_cell.angle_gamma   90.00
#
_symmetry.space_group_name_H-M   'P 1'
#
loop_
_entity.id
_entity.type
_entity.pdbx_description
1 polymer ?
#
loop_
_entity_poly.entity_id
_entity_poly.type
_entity_poly.pdbx_seq_one_letter_code
_entity_poly.pdbx_strand_id
1 'polypeptide(L)'
;MTGLAGTAERAEASGSEFSLRGHDLVLSVDSRWAGGSRGGYYPVRINVLNRGPSREFTLQLLPVSEATPRVLKTVVLEQNASTRVTLAAPMVGAGTAVELQVLYKGRRLEGLSQHLVLTDVASTLSMGPATMIVSETRRETRAIESALKGLINTGNGSAHPGWGGGYYGGAYGGYAGYLPDADVEQVPPRSLPAAWVNYTSLDLVVISLKDLATLDEGRRTALTAWLETGGNLVVWGIEQSTEGMAGLNRLLSLDRRSAMDSSWAKASLEERTPVALPEQLEEEARADVEIPAELSGVLPPQLRDAAEEALKAAQAQAQAGNQGGKWNWAAEPDAFQSRQVMQGTLFAIPGDPFTGTPHDWAWLLRTIGPSRWEWGNRHGFDARAPSDSFLAFLIPNIRGVPIYAFMVLMTLFTVLIGPVNYFVLWKRKQLYLLISTIPIFAFVTSITLFGWSTIAHGFGVKARARSLTVLDQTARTSVTTSRLALFAGVTPSSGVQFSPETAVYPIWPSADTFQQGTIDWTSTQHMPSGWLKSRTRTQLLTVRHREQRGRLDVGTAANGSLPVANGLEWPLRLLFVRTGDGRLFRGADLAAGGSLALEAVDESSLRDLRDELNEFPLKVPDYLAGHSFQNSGVWMGGYRRNWEQLQAASMLNYSSSLMEQQLTPLQQPVPKLDAIEPGSWIAVLDASPDLEYGVEEVSESASLHVVIGYYAEPGR
;
A
#
# COMPACT_ATOMS: atom_id res chain seq x y z
N MET A 1 -49.72 17.27 -16.48
CA MET A 1 -49.32 17.65 -15.10
C MET A 1 -49.29 16.39 -14.26
N THR A 2 -48.15 15.73 -14.21
CA THR A 2 -47.87 14.59 -13.32
C THR A 2 -46.37 14.64 -13.06
N GLY A 3 -46.03 14.84 -11.78
CA GLY A 3 -44.73 15.32 -11.34
C GLY A 3 -43.60 14.32 -11.51
N LEU A 4 -42.46 14.86 -11.93
CA LEU A 4 -41.13 14.28 -11.77
C LEU A 4 -40.81 14.21 -10.28
N ALA A 5 -40.88 13.02 -9.70
CA ALA A 5 -40.21 12.73 -8.44
C ALA A 5 -38.73 12.49 -8.76
N GLY A 6 -37.88 13.43 -8.38
CA GLY A 6 -36.43 13.29 -8.49
C GLY A 6 -35.96 12.07 -7.71
N THR A 7 -35.37 11.12 -8.42
CA THR A 7 -34.56 10.05 -7.84
C THR A 7 -33.34 10.72 -7.20
N ALA A 8 -33.37 10.89 -5.88
CA ALA A 8 -32.16 11.18 -5.13
C ALA A 8 -31.19 10.01 -5.35
N GLU A 9 -30.17 10.25 -6.16
CA GLU A 9 -29.04 9.36 -6.39
C GLU A 9 -28.39 9.09 -5.03
N ARG A 10 -28.68 7.91 -4.47
CA ARG A 10 -28.00 7.40 -3.28
C ARG A 10 -26.67 6.85 -3.77
N ALA A 11 -25.57 7.53 -3.49
CA ALA A 11 -24.29 6.85 -3.37
C ALA A 11 -24.49 5.66 -2.42
N GLU A 12 -24.31 4.44 -2.93
CA GLU A 12 -24.36 3.23 -2.11
C GLU A 12 -23.22 3.31 -1.10
N ALA A 13 -23.54 3.49 0.18
CA ALA A 13 -22.54 3.50 1.24
C ALA A 13 -21.80 2.16 1.23
N SER A 14 -20.48 2.20 1.30
CA SER A 14 -19.64 1.03 1.58
C SER A 14 -19.91 0.57 3.01
N GLY A 15 -20.43 -0.66 3.18
CA GLY A 15 -20.71 -1.24 4.49
C GLY A 15 -22.08 -0.91 5.11
N SER A 16 -22.30 -1.34 6.36
CA SER A 16 -23.59 -1.21 7.03
C SER A 16 -23.46 -1.02 8.55
N GLU A 17 -24.52 -0.48 9.16
CA GLU A 17 -24.68 -0.37 10.61
C GLU A 17 -25.89 -1.20 11.06
N PHE A 18 -25.69 -2.09 12.02
CA PHE A 18 -26.76 -2.95 12.55
C PHE A 18 -26.45 -3.40 13.99
N SER A 19 -27.41 -4.08 14.61
CA SER A 19 -27.21 -4.66 15.94
C SER A 19 -27.69 -6.10 16.00
N LEU A 20 -26.95 -6.95 16.72
CA LEU A 20 -27.28 -8.34 16.98
C LEU A 20 -27.54 -8.53 18.47
N ARG A 21 -28.52 -9.38 18.81
CA ARG A 21 -28.87 -9.68 20.20
C ARG A 21 -29.15 -11.16 20.34
N GLY A 22 -28.51 -11.81 21.29
CA GLY A 22 -28.67 -13.24 21.54
C GLY A 22 -27.72 -13.71 22.63
N HIS A 23 -28.09 -14.78 23.34
CA HIS A 23 -27.25 -15.40 24.36
C HIS A 23 -26.65 -14.41 25.38
N ASP A 24 -27.43 -13.44 25.87
CA ASP A 24 -27.00 -12.35 26.76
C ASP A 24 -25.88 -11.44 26.22
N LEU A 25 -25.64 -11.45 24.91
CA LEU A 25 -24.77 -10.49 24.22
C LEU A 25 -25.61 -9.50 23.42
N VAL A 26 -25.18 -8.24 23.44
CA VAL A 26 -25.68 -7.20 22.54
C VAL A 26 -24.48 -6.66 21.78
N LEU A 27 -24.51 -6.79 20.46
CA LEU A 27 -23.48 -6.28 19.55
C LEU A 27 -24.08 -5.12 18.76
N SER A 28 -23.36 -4.00 18.69
CA SER A 28 -23.59 -2.94 17.71
C SER A 28 -22.41 -2.89 16.76
N VAL A 29 -22.66 -3.11 15.48
CA VAL A 29 -21.65 -3.28 14.44
C VAL A 29 -21.74 -2.11 13.47
N ASP A 30 -20.60 -1.50 13.16
CA ASP A 30 -20.46 -0.45 12.15
C ASP A 30 -19.29 -0.79 11.23
N SER A 31 -19.62 -1.19 9.99
CA SER A 31 -18.65 -1.49 8.93
C SER A 31 -18.55 -0.40 7.87
N ARG A 32 -19.10 0.81 8.09
CA ARG A 32 -18.98 1.91 7.12
C ARG A 32 -17.56 2.45 7.04
N TRP A 33 -16.87 2.28 5.91
CA TRP A 33 -15.48 2.70 5.81
C TRP A 33 -15.04 2.86 4.35
N ALA A 34 -14.37 3.96 4.02
CA ALA A 34 -13.83 4.16 2.69
C ALA A 34 -12.60 3.27 2.43
N GLY A 35 -12.34 3.00 1.16
CA GLY A 35 -11.15 2.29 0.71
C GLY A 35 -11.26 0.78 0.77
N GLY A 36 -10.12 0.12 0.51
CA GLY A 36 -10.03 -1.33 0.48
C GLY A 36 -10.14 -1.93 -0.92
N SER A 37 -10.34 -1.12 -1.96
CA SER A 37 -10.41 -1.56 -3.36
C SER A 37 -9.07 -1.99 -3.96
N ARG A 38 -7.95 -1.46 -3.44
CA ARG A 38 -6.56 -1.82 -3.84
C ARG A 38 -5.72 -2.46 -2.74
N GLY A 39 -6.16 -2.40 -1.47
CA GLY A 39 -5.39 -2.91 -0.34
C GLY A 39 -5.71 -2.23 0.99
N GLY A 40 -4.84 -2.41 1.98
CA GLY A 40 -5.03 -1.89 3.34
C GLY A 40 -5.83 -2.82 4.25
N TYR A 41 -6.10 -2.37 5.47
CA TYR A 41 -6.98 -3.05 6.42
C TYR A 41 -8.31 -2.32 6.54
N TYR A 42 -9.41 -3.06 6.37
CA TYR A 42 -10.77 -2.59 6.53
C TYR A 42 -11.26 -2.84 7.96
N PRO A 43 -11.59 -1.79 8.74
CA PRO A 43 -12.02 -1.96 10.12
C PRO A 43 -13.51 -2.28 10.25
N VAL A 44 -13.83 -3.46 10.77
CA VAL A 44 -15.18 -3.77 11.26
C VAL A 44 -15.24 -3.47 12.75
N ARG A 45 -15.98 -2.42 13.14
CA ARG A 45 -16.04 -1.94 14.52
C ARG A 45 -17.26 -2.52 15.22
N ILE A 46 -17.05 -3.12 16.38
CA ILE A 46 -18.05 -3.86 17.13
C ILE A 46 -18.02 -3.40 18.58
N ASN A 47 -19.13 -2.81 19.04
CA ASN A 47 -19.34 -2.60 20.47
C ASN A 47 -20.08 -3.82 21.03
N VAL A 48 -19.49 -4.50 22.01
CA VAL A 48 -20.07 -5.69 22.64
C VAL A 48 -20.43 -5.36 24.07
N LEU A 49 -21.65 -5.68 24.48
CA LEU A 49 -22.13 -5.64 25.87
C LEU A 49 -22.48 -7.07 26.31
N ASN A 50 -21.85 -7.56 27.38
CA ASN A 50 -22.18 -8.83 28.01
C ASN A 50 -23.15 -8.62 29.17
N ARG A 51 -24.40 -9.09 29.05
CA ARG A 51 -25.40 -9.07 30.13
C ARG A 51 -25.39 -10.36 30.97
N GLY A 52 -24.70 -11.40 30.49
CA GLY A 52 -24.60 -12.69 31.14
C GLY A 52 -23.37 -12.80 32.05
N PRO A 53 -23.06 -14.00 32.57
CA PRO A 53 -21.85 -14.23 33.37
C PRO A 53 -20.56 -13.87 32.62
N SER A 54 -19.47 -13.64 33.37
CA SER A 54 -18.14 -13.47 32.79
C SER A 54 -17.80 -14.67 31.91
N ARG A 55 -17.35 -14.39 30.68
CA ARG A 55 -17.05 -15.43 29.69
C ARG A 55 -16.13 -14.93 28.59
N GLU A 56 -15.47 -15.91 27.99
CA GLU A 56 -14.69 -15.75 26.77
C GLU A 56 -15.53 -16.14 25.54
N PHE A 57 -15.46 -15.33 24.49
CA PHE A 57 -16.04 -15.64 23.17
C PHE A 57 -15.14 -15.09 22.06
N THR A 58 -15.30 -15.62 20.85
CA THR A 58 -14.52 -15.20 19.67
C THR A 58 -15.44 -14.52 18.68
N LEU A 59 -15.06 -13.31 18.27
CA LEU A 59 -15.65 -12.63 17.12
C LEU A 59 -14.85 -13.04 15.89
N GLN A 60 -15.51 -13.44 14.81
CA GLN A 60 -14.82 -13.75 13.57
C GLN A 60 -15.55 -13.22 12.33
N LEU A 61 -14.78 -12.79 11.34
CA LEU A 61 -15.22 -12.62 9.96
C LEU A 61 -14.80 -13.88 9.20
N LEU A 62 -15.79 -14.65 8.76
CA LEU A 62 -15.57 -15.84 7.95
C LEU A 62 -15.76 -15.46 6.47
N PRO A 63 -14.83 -15.79 5.57
CA PRO A 63 -14.99 -15.45 4.18
C PRO A 63 -16.07 -16.32 3.53
N VAL A 64 -16.88 -15.73 2.65
CA VAL A 64 -17.88 -16.47 1.86
C VAL A 64 -17.24 -17.07 0.60
N SER A 65 -16.12 -16.50 0.14
CA SER A 65 -15.32 -16.97 -1.01
C SER A 65 -13.88 -17.23 -0.61
N GLU A 66 -13.14 -18.09 -1.33
CA GLU A 66 -11.77 -18.46 -0.96
C GLU A 66 -10.80 -17.25 -0.93
N ALA A 67 -11.07 -16.20 -1.72
CA ALA A 67 -10.17 -15.06 -1.88
C ALA A 67 -10.26 -13.95 -0.81
N THR A 68 -10.71 -14.24 0.43
CA THR A 68 -10.70 -13.29 1.56
C THR A 68 -10.19 -13.99 2.81
N PRO A 69 -9.35 -13.35 3.65
CA PRO A 69 -8.84 -13.98 4.85
C PRO A 69 -9.91 -14.09 5.94
N ARG A 70 -9.84 -15.17 6.72
CA ARG A 70 -10.59 -15.30 7.98
C ARG A 70 -9.93 -14.41 9.02
N VAL A 71 -10.72 -13.56 9.67
CA VAL A 71 -10.25 -12.61 10.70
C VAL A 71 -10.92 -12.97 12.00
N LEU A 72 -10.19 -13.11 13.09
CA LEU A 72 -10.79 -13.40 14.39
C LEU A 72 -10.12 -12.64 15.54
N LYS A 73 -10.88 -12.50 16.62
CA LYS A 73 -10.39 -11.96 17.89
C LYS A 73 -11.19 -12.55 19.04
N THR A 74 -10.48 -13.15 19.99
CA THR A 74 -11.04 -13.67 21.23
C THR A 74 -11.03 -12.58 22.30
N VAL A 75 -12.13 -12.49 23.06
CA VAL A 75 -12.34 -11.46 24.07
C VAL A 75 -12.94 -12.11 25.31
N VAL A 76 -12.36 -11.78 26.47
CA VAL A 76 -12.93 -12.07 27.79
C VAL A 76 -13.70 -10.84 28.26
N LEU A 77 -14.97 -11.00 28.60
CA LEU A 77 -15.81 -9.89 29.02
C LEU A 77 -16.59 -10.23 30.29
N GLU A 78 -16.39 -9.41 31.31
CA GLU A 78 -17.07 -9.52 32.60
C GLU A 78 -18.58 -9.32 32.48
N GLN A 79 -19.32 -9.74 33.51
CA GLN A 79 -20.76 -9.52 33.56
C GLN A 79 -21.10 -8.02 33.60
N ASN A 80 -22.06 -7.62 32.77
CA ASN A 80 -22.50 -6.24 32.55
C ASN A 80 -21.43 -5.27 32.03
N ALA A 81 -20.26 -5.77 31.62
CA ALA A 81 -19.22 -4.98 31.00
C ALA A 81 -19.47 -4.80 29.50
N SER A 82 -18.99 -3.68 28.96
CA SER A 82 -18.94 -3.44 27.52
C SER A 82 -17.50 -3.19 27.07
N THR A 83 -17.22 -3.54 25.81
CA THR A 83 -15.93 -3.28 25.18
C THR A 83 -16.10 -3.00 23.70
N ARG A 84 -15.21 -2.19 23.15
CA ARG A 84 -15.13 -1.91 21.72
C ARG A 84 -14.02 -2.75 21.12
N VAL A 85 -14.36 -3.51 20.08
CA VAL A 85 -13.47 -4.36 19.33
C VAL A 85 -13.44 -3.89 17.89
N THR A 86 -12.25 -3.85 17.28
CA THR A 86 -12.11 -3.66 15.84
C THR A 86 -11.49 -4.93 15.26
N LEU A 87 -12.17 -5.54 14.30
CA LEU A 87 -11.62 -6.61 13.47
C LEU A 87 -11.00 -5.95 12.23
N ALA A 88 -9.68 -5.84 12.20
CA ALA A 88 -8.94 -5.29 11.07
C ALA A 88 -8.82 -6.36 9.98
N ALA A 89 -9.64 -6.26 8.94
CA ALA A 89 -9.67 -7.22 7.84
C ALA A 89 -8.68 -6.82 6.74
N PRO A 90 -7.61 -7.59 6.49
CA PRO A 90 -6.72 -7.29 5.37
C PRO A 90 -7.48 -7.46 4.06
N MET A 91 -7.52 -6.40 3.27
CA MET A 91 -8.19 -6.37 1.97
C MET A 91 -7.25 -6.97 0.92
N VAL A 92 -7.26 -8.30 0.85
CA VAL A 92 -6.43 -9.09 -0.07
C VAL A 92 -7.30 -9.99 -0.92
N GLY A 93 -6.83 -10.29 -2.13
CA GLY A 93 -7.60 -11.04 -3.13
C GLY A 93 -8.86 -10.32 -3.60
N ALA A 94 -9.67 -11.01 -4.41
CA ALA A 94 -10.86 -10.43 -5.03
C ALA A 94 -12.14 -10.54 -4.19
N GLY A 95 -12.14 -11.31 -3.09
CA GLY A 95 -13.34 -11.54 -2.29
C GLY A 95 -13.68 -10.36 -1.37
N THR A 96 -14.97 -10.16 -1.11
CA THR A 96 -15.51 -8.99 -0.39
C THR A 96 -16.63 -9.38 0.59
N ALA A 97 -17.34 -10.47 0.31
CA ALA A 97 -18.40 -10.98 1.16
C ALA A 97 -17.83 -11.81 2.32
N VAL A 98 -18.22 -11.42 3.53
CA VAL A 98 -17.85 -12.12 4.77
C VAL A 98 -19.10 -12.34 5.63
N GLU A 99 -19.06 -13.33 6.50
CA GLU A 99 -20.06 -13.54 7.54
C GLU A 99 -19.43 -13.22 8.90
N LEU A 100 -19.96 -12.21 9.59
CA LEU A 100 -19.63 -11.96 10.99
C LEU A 100 -20.32 -13.02 11.84
N GLN A 101 -19.56 -13.74 12.66
CA GLN A 101 -20.08 -14.76 13.58
C GLN A 101 -19.48 -14.59 14.98
N VAL A 102 -20.27 -14.96 16.00
CA VAL A 102 -19.79 -15.07 17.39
C VAL A 102 -19.70 -16.54 17.79
N LEU A 103 -18.57 -16.95 18.36
CA LEU A 103 -18.30 -18.32 18.80
C LEU A 103 -18.12 -18.37 20.31
N TYR A 104 -18.74 -19.36 20.93
CA TYR A 104 -18.54 -19.72 22.33
C TYR A 104 -18.08 -21.16 22.42
N LYS A 105 -16.92 -21.41 23.03
CA LYS A 105 -16.28 -22.75 23.10
C LYS A 105 -16.18 -23.42 21.72
N GLY A 106 -15.81 -22.64 20.71
CA GLY A 106 -15.65 -23.10 19.32
C GLY A 106 -16.96 -23.35 18.55
N ARG A 107 -18.13 -23.11 19.15
CA ARG A 107 -19.43 -23.27 18.48
C ARG A 107 -20.06 -21.92 18.18
N ARG A 108 -20.63 -21.77 16.98
CA ARG A 108 -21.41 -20.60 16.58
C ARG A 108 -22.61 -20.42 17.51
N LEU A 109 -22.81 -19.20 17.97
CA LEU A 109 -24.00 -18.79 18.71
C LEU A 109 -25.13 -18.45 17.73
N GLU A 110 -26.32 -19.00 17.96
CA GLU A 110 -27.49 -18.74 17.12
C GLU A 110 -27.94 -17.27 17.28
N GLY A 111 -28.43 -16.66 16.19
CA GLY A 111 -28.85 -15.25 16.19
C GLY A 111 -27.73 -14.21 16.31
N LEU A 112 -26.47 -14.64 16.47
CA LEU A 112 -25.29 -13.76 16.49
C LEU A 112 -24.43 -13.97 15.24
N SER A 113 -25.08 -13.89 14.08
CA SER A 113 -24.41 -13.93 12.77
C SER A 113 -25.06 -12.96 11.79
N GLN A 114 -24.27 -12.37 10.89
CA GLN A 114 -24.76 -11.48 9.84
C GLN A 114 -23.82 -11.47 8.64
N HIS A 115 -24.37 -11.50 7.42
CA HIS A 115 -23.61 -11.27 6.20
C HIS A 115 -23.24 -9.79 6.06
N LEU A 116 -21.98 -9.56 5.69
CA LEU A 116 -21.39 -8.26 5.42
C LEU A 116 -20.81 -8.27 4.00
N VAL A 117 -20.92 -7.13 3.35
CA VAL A 117 -20.18 -6.85 2.12
C VAL A 117 -19.18 -5.77 2.49
N LEU A 118 -17.88 -6.10 2.38
CA LEU A 118 -16.80 -5.13 2.45
C LEU A 118 -16.66 -4.44 1.08
N THR A 119 -15.87 -3.37 0.98
CA THR A 119 -15.67 -2.64 -0.29
C THR A 119 -15.21 -3.59 -1.41
N ASP A 120 -15.87 -3.50 -2.57
CA ASP A 120 -15.63 -4.36 -3.72
C ASP A 120 -14.74 -3.72 -4.79
N VAL A 121 -13.85 -4.55 -5.34
CA VAL A 121 -13.02 -4.26 -6.51
C VAL A 121 -13.89 -4.04 -7.74
N ALA A 122 -15.01 -4.77 -7.87
CA ALA A 122 -15.88 -4.69 -9.04
C ALA A 122 -16.93 -3.57 -8.96
N SER A 123 -17.32 -3.11 -7.77
CA SER A 123 -18.24 -1.97 -7.60
C SER A 123 -17.54 -0.62 -7.67
N THR A 124 -16.20 -0.61 -7.59
CA THR A 124 -15.40 0.60 -7.67
C THR A 124 -14.36 0.44 -8.78
N LEU A 125 -14.72 0.86 -9.98
CA LEU A 125 -13.74 1.41 -10.91
C LEU A 125 -13.08 2.69 -10.33
N SER A 126 -13.25 3.00 -9.03
CA SER A 126 -12.94 4.29 -8.40
C SER A 126 -11.50 4.69 -8.69
N MET A 127 -11.37 5.67 -9.56
CA MET A 127 -10.13 6.35 -9.85
C MET A 127 -10.14 7.57 -8.93
N GLY A 128 -9.46 7.48 -7.80
CA GLY A 128 -9.46 8.55 -6.80
C GLY A 128 -9.07 8.07 -5.42
N PRO A 129 -8.88 9.00 -4.48
CA PRO A 129 -8.51 8.71 -3.11
C PRO A 129 -9.70 8.16 -2.33
N ALA A 130 -9.47 7.07 -1.62
CA ALA A 130 -10.34 6.65 -0.53
C ALA A 130 -10.35 7.73 0.56
N THR A 131 -11.45 8.48 0.64
CA THR A 131 -11.57 9.69 1.46
C THR A 131 -12.49 9.46 2.64
N MET A 132 -11.95 9.66 3.84
CA MET A 132 -12.72 9.60 5.09
C MET A 132 -12.96 11.00 5.63
N ILE A 133 -14.22 11.41 5.73
CA ILE A 133 -14.62 12.66 6.37
C ILE A 133 -15.04 12.36 7.81
N VAL A 134 -14.37 13.01 8.76
CA VAL A 134 -14.63 12.86 10.18
C VAL A 134 -15.43 14.06 10.66
N SER A 135 -16.72 13.84 10.95
CA SER A 135 -17.66 14.88 11.37
C SER A 135 -18.86 14.27 12.09
N GLU A 136 -19.35 14.89 13.16
CA GLU A 136 -20.62 14.50 13.80
C GLU A 136 -21.83 14.85 12.92
N THR A 137 -21.70 15.89 12.08
CA THR A 137 -22.75 16.31 11.14
C THR A 137 -22.44 15.84 9.72
N ARG A 138 -23.47 15.40 9.00
CA ARG A 138 -23.33 15.03 7.59
C ARG A 138 -22.94 16.26 6.76
N ARG A 139 -21.92 16.09 5.91
CA ARG A 139 -21.41 17.10 4.97
C ARG A 139 -21.81 16.77 3.54
N GLU A 140 -21.88 17.77 2.68
CA GLU A 140 -22.09 17.58 1.24
C GLU A 140 -20.76 17.27 0.56
N THR A 141 -20.69 16.17 -0.20
CA THR A 141 -19.44 15.64 -0.81
C THR A 141 -19.38 15.80 -2.32
N ARG A 142 -20.48 16.22 -2.96
CA ARG A 142 -20.58 16.31 -4.43
C ARG A 142 -19.45 17.09 -5.08
N ALA A 143 -18.95 18.14 -4.43
CA ALA A 143 -17.84 18.93 -4.96
C ALA A 143 -16.55 18.10 -5.08
N ILE A 144 -16.26 17.25 -4.09
CA ILE A 144 -15.10 16.34 -4.09
C ILE A 144 -15.27 15.31 -5.21
N GLU A 145 -16.44 14.68 -5.29
CA GLU A 145 -16.74 13.65 -6.29
C GLU A 145 -16.65 14.22 -7.72
N SER A 146 -17.17 15.43 -7.94
CA SER A 146 -17.07 16.13 -9.24
C SER A 146 -15.64 16.55 -9.57
N ALA A 147 -14.86 16.98 -8.57
CA ALA A 147 -13.44 17.32 -8.75
C ALA A 147 -12.64 16.12 -9.25
N LEU A 148 -12.88 14.95 -8.66
CA LEU A 148 -12.26 13.69 -9.03
C LEU A 148 -12.58 13.30 -10.47
N LYS A 149 -13.88 13.28 -10.80
CA LYS A 149 -14.36 13.00 -12.16
C LYS A 149 -13.72 13.97 -13.17
N GLY A 150 -13.61 15.25 -12.83
CA GLY A 150 -12.97 16.26 -13.70
C GLY A 150 -11.45 16.13 -13.84
N LEU A 151 -10.73 15.72 -12.79
CA LEU A 151 -9.29 15.47 -12.85
C LEU A 151 -8.94 14.28 -13.76
N ILE A 152 -9.77 13.23 -13.73
CA ILE A 152 -9.62 12.07 -14.63
C ILE A 152 -9.83 12.49 -16.09
N ASN A 153 -10.89 13.27 -16.36
CA ASN A 153 -11.27 13.65 -17.72
C ASN A 153 -10.30 14.64 -18.37
N THR A 154 -9.70 15.55 -17.61
CA THR A 154 -8.85 16.61 -18.18
C THR A 154 -7.47 16.15 -18.63
N GLY A 155 -7.07 14.90 -18.38
CA GLY A 155 -5.75 14.36 -18.76
C GLY A 155 -4.54 15.10 -18.15
N ASN A 156 -4.78 16.13 -17.34
CA ASN A 156 -3.78 17.02 -16.74
C ASN A 156 -3.32 16.57 -15.35
N GLY A 157 -3.91 15.50 -14.80
CA GLY A 157 -3.27 14.72 -13.75
C GLY A 157 -2.24 13.79 -14.38
N SER A 158 -1.07 14.32 -14.74
CA SER A 158 0.12 13.59 -15.21
C SER A 158 -0.22 12.30 -15.96
N ALA A 159 -0.45 12.43 -17.27
CA ALA A 159 -0.52 11.32 -18.20
C ALA A 159 0.54 10.27 -17.84
N HIS A 160 0.02 9.15 -17.35
CA HIS A 160 0.75 7.94 -17.06
C HIS A 160 1.52 7.54 -18.33
N PRO A 161 2.83 7.23 -18.28
CA PRO A 161 3.51 6.59 -19.41
C PRO A 161 2.98 5.18 -19.73
N GLY A 162 2.10 4.64 -18.88
CA GLY A 162 1.46 3.33 -19.04
C GLY A 162 0.01 3.39 -19.52
N TRP A 163 -0.69 4.51 -19.32
CA TRP A 163 -2.04 4.75 -19.80
C TRP A 163 -1.97 5.80 -20.90
N GLY A 164 -1.42 5.38 -22.04
CA GLY A 164 -1.49 6.19 -23.25
C GLY A 164 -2.96 6.56 -23.49
N GLY A 165 -3.22 7.86 -23.69
CA GLY A 165 -4.52 8.44 -24.02
C GLY A 165 -5.14 7.95 -25.33
N GLY A 166 -4.85 6.73 -25.77
CA GLY A 166 -5.44 6.07 -26.93
C GLY A 166 -6.50 5.01 -26.60
N TYR A 167 -6.51 4.42 -25.39
CA TYR A 167 -7.45 3.30 -25.13
C TYR A 167 -8.86 3.74 -24.72
N TYR A 168 -9.01 4.85 -23.99
CA TYR A 168 -10.33 5.42 -23.70
C TYR A 168 -10.78 6.48 -24.73
N GLY A 169 -9.83 7.12 -25.44
CA GLY A 169 -10.13 8.14 -26.45
C GLY A 169 -10.62 7.60 -27.80
N GLY A 170 -10.41 6.30 -28.10
CA GLY A 170 -10.74 5.73 -29.42
C GLY A 170 -11.97 4.82 -29.49
N ALA A 171 -12.39 4.22 -28.37
CA ALA A 171 -13.45 3.19 -28.36
C ALA A 171 -14.68 3.55 -27.51
N TYR A 172 -14.63 4.63 -26.74
CA TYR A 172 -15.67 5.02 -25.78
C TYR A 172 -16.16 6.46 -25.94
N GLY A 173 -16.14 7.00 -27.16
CA GLY A 173 -16.76 8.30 -27.50
C GLY A 173 -18.28 8.40 -27.25
N GLY A 174 -18.92 7.37 -26.67
CA GLY A 174 -20.35 7.35 -26.35
C GLY A 174 -20.71 6.97 -24.90
N TYR A 175 -19.75 6.81 -23.99
CA TYR A 175 -20.01 6.40 -22.59
C TYR A 175 -19.36 7.33 -21.55
N ALA A 176 -19.44 8.64 -21.76
CA ALA A 176 -19.05 9.65 -20.75
C ALA A 176 -19.88 9.56 -19.43
N GLY A 177 -20.98 8.80 -19.41
CA GLY A 177 -21.91 8.68 -18.28
C GLY A 177 -21.61 7.59 -17.23
N TYR A 178 -20.50 6.84 -17.32
CA TYR A 178 -20.14 5.79 -16.34
C TYR A 178 -18.76 6.03 -15.72
N LEU A 179 -18.49 7.27 -15.33
CA LEU A 179 -17.32 7.53 -14.49
C LEU A 179 -17.56 6.92 -13.11
N PRO A 180 -16.56 6.23 -12.55
CA PRO A 180 -16.68 5.54 -11.27
C PRO A 180 -17.02 6.53 -10.16
N ASP A 181 -17.85 6.10 -9.20
CA ASP A 181 -18.12 6.94 -8.03
C ASP A 181 -16.87 7.07 -7.15
N ALA A 182 -16.71 8.24 -6.57
CA ALA A 182 -15.63 8.50 -5.66
C ALA A 182 -15.86 7.76 -4.33
N ASP A 183 -14.80 7.15 -3.82
CA ASP A 183 -14.81 6.43 -2.55
C ASP A 183 -14.74 7.41 -1.38
N VAL A 184 -15.88 8.01 -1.02
CA VAL A 184 -16.00 9.00 0.05
C VAL A 184 -16.98 8.52 1.11
N GLU A 185 -16.50 8.37 2.34
CA GLU A 185 -17.33 7.99 3.49
C GLU A 185 -17.27 9.02 4.61
N GLN A 186 -18.32 9.05 5.44
CA GLN A 186 -18.37 9.93 6.62
C GLN A 186 -18.66 9.17 7.90
N VAL A 187 -17.90 9.47 8.94
CA VAL A 187 -18.05 8.84 10.25
C VAL A 187 -17.84 9.86 11.38
N PRO A 188 -18.48 9.67 12.56
CA PRO A 188 -18.26 10.57 13.69
C PRO A 188 -16.87 10.35 14.31
N PRO A 189 -16.26 11.37 14.96
CA PRO A 189 -14.93 11.26 15.58
C PRO A 189 -14.78 10.06 16.52
N ARG A 190 -15.82 9.76 17.30
CA ARG A 190 -15.86 8.62 18.24
C ARG A 190 -15.75 7.24 17.57
N SER A 191 -16.01 7.14 16.27
CA SER A 191 -15.94 5.88 15.51
C SER A 191 -14.54 5.57 14.98
N LEU A 192 -13.61 6.53 15.09
CA LEU A 192 -12.25 6.36 14.63
C LEU A 192 -11.55 5.19 15.37
N PRO A 193 -10.81 4.33 14.64
CA PRO A 193 -10.00 3.29 15.25
C PRO A 193 -8.87 3.86 16.11
N ALA A 194 -8.38 3.08 17.08
CA ALA A 194 -7.25 3.46 17.93
C ALA A 194 -5.92 2.80 17.52
N ALA A 195 -5.90 2.08 16.39
CA ALA A 195 -4.70 1.48 15.83
C ALA A 195 -4.56 1.94 14.37
N TRP A 196 -3.37 2.44 14.02
CA TRP A 196 -3.10 3.11 12.74
C TRP A 196 -3.29 2.18 11.53
N VAL A 197 -3.04 0.87 11.70
CA VAL A 197 -3.21 -0.12 10.64
C VAL A 197 -4.62 -0.09 10.03
N ASN A 198 -5.64 0.28 10.80
CA ASN A 198 -7.04 0.38 10.35
C ASN A 198 -7.31 1.58 9.42
N TYR A 199 -6.36 2.50 9.28
CA TYR A 199 -6.44 3.63 8.37
C TYR A 199 -5.76 3.33 7.03
N THR A 200 -5.06 2.20 6.90
CA THR A 200 -4.23 1.91 5.73
C THR A 200 -5.00 1.64 4.44
N SER A 201 -6.32 1.47 4.52
CA SER A 201 -7.19 1.45 3.33
C SER A 201 -7.48 2.85 2.79
N LEU A 202 -7.23 3.90 3.58
CA LEU A 202 -7.57 5.29 3.26
C LEU A 202 -6.40 6.01 2.59
N ASP A 203 -6.76 6.89 1.66
CA ASP A 203 -5.81 7.79 1.03
C ASP A 203 -5.81 9.19 1.63
N LEU A 204 -6.97 9.66 2.08
CA LEU A 204 -7.21 11.02 2.58
C LEU A 204 -8.14 10.98 3.80
N VAL A 205 -7.79 11.71 4.87
CA VAL A 205 -8.68 11.95 6.01
C VAL A 205 -8.93 13.45 6.14
N VAL A 206 -10.19 13.85 6.23
CA VAL A 206 -10.60 15.26 6.42
C VAL A 206 -11.29 15.40 7.77
N ILE A 207 -10.74 16.23 8.66
CA ILE A 207 -11.24 16.42 10.04
C ILE A 207 -11.18 17.90 10.44
N SER A 208 -12.13 18.37 11.23
CA SER A 208 -12.05 19.74 11.78
C SER A 208 -11.05 19.79 12.95
N LEU A 209 -10.40 20.95 13.16
CA LEU A 209 -9.53 21.16 14.32
C LEU A 209 -10.30 20.91 15.65
N LYS A 210 -11.58 21.29 15.68
CA LYS A 210 -12.47 21.07 16.81
C LYS A 210 -12.68 19.58 17.09
N ASP A 211 -13.00 18.79 16.07
CA ASP A 211 -13.22 17.36 16.22
C ASP A 211 -11.93 16.62 16.57
N LEU A 212 -10.80 17.03 15.98
CA LEU A 212 -9.47 16.53 16.32
C LEU A 212 -9.14 16.74 17.81
N ALA A 213 -9.54 17.88 18.37
CA ALA A 213 -9.36 18.17 19.79
C ALA A 213 -10.21 17.25 20.70
N THR A 214 -11.36 16.73 20.22
CA THR A 214 -12.22 15.82 20.99
C THR A 214 -11.72 14.37 21.04
N LEU A 215 -10.80 14.00 20.16
CA LEU A 215 -10.23 12.65 20.14
C LEU A 215 -9.41 12.39 21.42
N ASP A 216 -9.49 11.17 21.94
CA ASP A 216 -8.55 10.73 22.98
C ASP A 216 -7.13 10.56 22.41
N GLU A 217 -6.16 10.43 23.31
CA GLU A 217 -4.74 10.30 22.96
C GLU A 217 -4.48 9.10 22.04
N GLY A 218 -5.09 7.93 22.29
CA GLY A 218 -4.87 6.74 21.47
C GLY A 218 -5.31 6.95 20.01
N ARG A 219 -6.48 7.57 19.80
CA ARG A 219 -6.96 7.91 18.43
C ARG A 219 -6.11 8.97 17.74
N ARG A 220 -5.64 9.98 18.47
CA ARG A 220 -4.72 10.99 17.90
C ARG A 220 -3.38 10.39 17.53
N THR A 221 -2.85 9.49 18.37
CA THR A 221 -1.59 8.78 18.09
C THR A 221 -1.74 7.87 16.88
N ALA A 222 -2.82 7.09 16.76
CA ALA A 222 -3.10 6.30 15.57
C ALA A 222 -3.28 7.16 14.30
N LEU A 223 -4.01 8.27 14.46
CA LEU A 223 -4.06 9.45 13.60
C LEU A 223 -2.70 9.77 12.95
N THR A 224 -1.80 10.11 13.85
CA THR A 224 -0.48 10.66 13.53
C THR A 224 0.46 9.59 13.01
N ALA A 225 0.40 8.36 13.52
CA ALA A 225 1.16 7.23 13.00
C ALA A 225 0.75 6.90 11.55
N TRP A 226 -0.54 6.92 11.22
CA TRP A 226 -0.99 6.76 9.84
C TRP A 226 -0.48 7.89 8.94
N LEU A 227 -0.53 9.14 9.41
CA LEU A 227 0.08 10.27 8.70
C LEU A 227 1.57 10.02 8.46
N GLU A 228 2.33 9.67 9.49
CA GLU A 228 3.78 9.42 9.40
C GLU A 228 4.14 8.28 8.42
N THR A 229 3.25 7.31 8.23
CA THR A 229 3.43 6.18 7.29
C THR A 229 3.08 6.48 5.83
N GLY A 230 2.69 7.71 5.50
CA GLY A 230 2.37 8.12 4.13
C GLY A 230 0.92 8.55 3.90
N GLY A 231 0.11 8.68 4.95
CA GLY A 231 -1.25 9.22 4.88
C GLY A 231 -1.31 10.70 4.47
N ASN A 232 -2.47 11.17 3.99
CA ASN A 232 -2.73 12.58 3.75
C ASN A 232 -3.83 13.07 4.70
N LEU A 233 -3.49 13.99 5.60
CA LEU A 233 -4.42 14.50 6.61
C LEU A 233 -4.78 15.96 6.29
N VAL A 234 -6.06 16.24 6.11
CA VAL A 234 -6.58 17.61 5.98
C VAL A 234 -7.25 18.00 7.29
N VAL A 235 -6.70 19.01 7.95
CA VAL A 235 -7.31 19.64 9.13
C VAL A 235 -7.85 21.00 8.72
N TRP A 236 -9.11 21.26 9.04
CA TRP A 236 -9.78 22.50 8.66
C TRP A 236 -10.37 23.27 9.84
N GLY A 237 -10.74 24.53 9.62
CA GLY A 237 -11.22 25.43 10.67
C GLY A 237 -10.07 25.95 11.54
N ILE A 238 -8.91 26.18 10.92
CA ILE A 238 -7.70 26.66 11.59
C ILE A 238 -7.66 28.19 11.44
N GLU A 239 -7.66 28.92 12.54
CA GLU A 239 -7.40 30.35 12.43
C GLU A 239 -6.00 30.57 11.86
N GLN A 240 -5.86 31.38 10.79
CA GLN A 240 -4.57 31.73 10.20
C GLN A 240 -3.67 32.57 11.14
N SER A 241 -4.13 32.84 12.35
CA SER A 241 -3.32 33.42 13.41
C SER A 241 -2.23 32.42 13.84
N THR A 242 -1.11 32.95 14.36
CA THR A 242 -0.06 32.13 14.99
C THR A 242 -0.63 31.22 16.08
N GLU A 243 -1.71 31.64 16.73
CA GLU A 243 -2.38 30.89 17.80
C GLU A 243 -3.19 29.68 17.26
N GLY A 244 -3.87 29.81 16.12
CA GLY A 244 -4.60 28.71 15.49
C GLY A 244 -3.66 27.59 15.01
N MET A 245 -2.54 27.97 14.40
CA MET A 245 -1.47 27.02 14.04
C MET A 245 -0.81 26.39 15.27
N ALA A 246 -0.63 27.14 16.36
CA ALA A 246 -0.12 26.59 17.62
C ALA A 246 -1.07 25.53 18.23
N GLY A 247 -2.38 25.68 18.05
CA GLY A 247 -3.36 24.66 18.44
C GLY A 247 -3.18 23.34 17.70
N LEU A 248 -3.03 23.40 16.38
CA LEU A 248 -2.76 22.22 15.55
C LEU A 248 -1.41 21.58 15.90
N ASN A 249 -0.35 22.39 16.03
CA ASN A 249 0.98 21.92 16.42
C ASN A 249 0.95 21.19 17.76
N ARG A 250 0.18 21.67 18.74
CA ARG A 250 0.03 21.02 20.04
C ARG A 250 -0.70 19.68 19.95
N LEU A 251 -1.83 19.63 19.24
CA LEU A 251 -2.67 18.43 19.14
C LEU A 251 -1.96 17.26 18.45
N LEU A 252 -1.17 17.55 17.42
CA LEU A 252 -0.39 16.55 16.68
C LEU A 252 1.08 16.51 17.12
N SER A 253 1.47 17.29 18.14
CA SER A 253 2.84 17.43 18.64
C SER A 253 3.87 17.66 17.51
N LEU A 254 3.55 18.56 16.57
CA LEU A 254 4.35 18.82 15.36
C LEU A 254 5.69 19.51 15.66
N ASP A 255 5.80 20.21 16.79
CA ASP A 255 7.05 20.86 17.21
C ASP A 255 8.11 19.84 17.64
N ARG A 256 7.68 18.62 18.00
CA ARG A 256 8.58 17.50 18.30
C ARG A 256 8.92 16.67 17.05
N ARG A 257 8.32 16.99 15.91
CA ARG A 257 8.48 16.25 14.65
C ARG A 257 9.35 17.07 13.71
N SER A 258 10.54 16.57 13.48
CA SER A 258 11.61 17.21 12.72
C SER A 258 11.88 16.57 11.36
N ALA A 259 11.26 15.42 11.08
CA ALA A 259 11.51 14.71 9.83
C ALA A 259 10.84 15.38 8.63
N MET A 260 11.70 15.95 7.77
CA MET A 260 11.41 16.75 6.57
C MET A 260 10.81 18.12 6.88
N ASP A 261 11.34 19.15 6.21
CA ASP A 261 11.02 20.58 6.28
C ASP A 261 9.96 20.98 7.34
N SER A 262 10.42 21.59 8.44
CA SER A 262 9.53 22.10 9.50
C SER A 262 8.61 23.24 9.05
N SER A 263 8.84 23.80 7.86
CA SER A 263 8.09 24.94 7.35
C SER A 263 6.77 24.52 6.72
N TRP A 264 5.79 25.41 6.84
CA TRP A 264 4.52 25.29 6.16
C TRP A 264 4.65 25.89 4.76
N ALA A 265 4.45 25.07 3.74
CA ALA A 265 4.39 25.51 2.35
C ALA A 265 2.99 26.08 2.05
N LYS A 266 2.95 27.26 1.43
CA LYS A 266 1.70 27.88 0.98
C LYS A 266 1.18 27.20 -0.28
N ALA A 267 -0.12 27.26 -0.52
CA ALA A 267 -0.74 26.68 -1.70
C ALA A 267 -0.17 27.31 -3.00
N SER A 268 0.20 26.47 -3.97
CA SER A 268 0.71 26.93 -5.26
C SER A 268 -0.43 27.41 -6.15
N LEU A 269 -0.41 28.69 -6.55
CA LEU A 269 -1.40 29.23 -7.49
C LEU A 269 -1.23 28.69 -8.92
N GLU A 270 -0.06 28.12 -9.26
CA GLU A 270 0.17 27.48 -10.56
C GLU A 270 -0.71 26.23 -10.73
N GLU A 271 -1.00 25.55 -9.63
CA GLU A 271 -1.84 24.36 -9.61
C GLU A 271 -3.34 24.70 -9.55
N ARG A 272 -3.71 25.98 -9.44
CA ARG A 272 -5.11 26.44 -9.36
C ARG A 272 -5.73 26.60 -10.75
N THR A 273 -5.79 25.50 -11.50
CA THR A 273 -6.39 25.49 -12.85
C THR A 273 -7.77 24.83 -12.84
N PRO A 274 -8.73 25.30 -13.64
CA PRO A 274 -10.03 24.64 -13.78
C PRO A 274 -9.90 23.18 -14.25
N VAL A 275 -10.97 22.42 -14.01
CA VAL A 275 -11.14 21.04 -14.44
C VAL A 275 -12.45 20.91 -15.20
N ALA A 276 -12.49 20.12 -16.25
CA ALA A 276 -13.69 19.88 -17.05
C ALA A 276 -14.69 19.04 -16.23
N LEU A 277 -15.86 19.60 -15.93
CA LEU A 277 -16.84 18.92 -15.09
C LEU A 277 -17.76 18.01 -15.91
N PRO A 278 -18.24 16.89 -15.36
CA PRO A 278 -19.11 15.95 -16.08
C PRO A 278 -20.38 16.60 -16.67
N GLU A 279 -21.04 17.49 -15.93
CA GLU A 279 -22.25 18.19 -16.40
C GLU A 279 -22.00 19.06 -17.64
N GLN A 280 -20.83 19.71 -17.71
CA GLN A 280 -20.41 20.50 -18.88
C GLN A 280 -20.14 19.60 -20.08
N LEU A 281 -19.51 18.44 -19.83
CA LEU A 281 -19.21 17.45 -20.87
C LEU A 281 -20.47 16.77 -21.40
N GLU A 282 -21.49 16.53 -20.57
CA GLU A 282 -22.78 15.99 -21.02
C GLU A 282 -23.57 17.01 -21.87
N GLU A 283 -23.49 18.30 -21.56
CA GLU A 283 -24.08 19.36 -22.40
C GLU A 283 -23.34 19.52 -23.74
N GLU A 284 -22.00 19.46 -23.73
CA GLU A 284 -21.18 19.45 -24.95
C GLU A 284 -21.43 18.19 -25.79
N ALA A 285 -21.46 17.01 -25.19
CA ALA A 285 -21.76 15.76 -25.89
C ALA A 285 -23.20 15.67 -26.41
N ARG A 286 -24.16 16.35 -25.78
CA ARG A 286 -25.52 16.52 -26.33
C ARG A 286 -25.57 17.50 -27.50
N ALA A 287 -24.64 18.45 -27.57
CA ALA A 287 -24.47 19.33 -28.73
C ALA A 287 -23.80 18.59 -29.90
N ASP A 288 -22.88 17.66 -29.60
CA ASP A 288 -22.19 16.77 -30.55
C ASP A 288 -23.00 15.50 -30.88
N VAL A 289 -24.18 15.66 -31.49
CA VAL A 289 -24.82 14.55 -32.22
C VAL A 289 -24.11 14.40 -33.58
N GLU A 290 -23.15 13.48 -33.67
CA GLU A 290 -22.43 13.20 -34.92
C GLU A 290 -23.28 12.48 -35.99
N ILE A 291 -23.06 12.89 -37.24
CA ILE A 291 -23.55 12.26 -38.46
C ILE A 291 -22.85 10.89 -38.63
N PRO A 292 -23.56 9.78 -38.86
CA PRO A 292 -22.96 8.44 -38.98
C PRO A 292 -21.86 8.35 -40.07
N ALA A 293 -20.80 7.60 -39.77
CA ALA A 293 -19.59 7.42 -40.60
C ALA A 293 -19.85 6.97 -42.07
N GLU A 294 -21.03 6.41 -42.35
CA GLU A 294 -21.50 6.00 -43.68
C GLU A 294 -21.71 7.19 -44.65
N LEU A 295 -21.80 8.43 -44.13
CA LEU A 295 -21.96 9.66 -44.92
C LEU A 295 -20.64 10.42 -45.20
N SER A 296 -19.52 10.04 -44.56
CA SER A 296 -18.24 10.75 -44.72
C SER A 296 -17.63 10.62 -46.12
N GLY A 297 -17.99 9.58 -46.86
CA GLY A 297 -17.55 9.36 -48.24
C GLY A 297 -18.37 10.09 -49.32
N VAL A 298 -19.47 10.77 -48.96
CA VAL A 298 -20.49 11.29 -49.91
C VAL A 298 -20.68 12.81 -49.80
N LEU A 299 -20.05 13.48 -48.83
CA LEU A 299 -20.27 14.91 -48.61
C LEU A 299 -19.48 15.80 -49.60
N PRO A 300 -20.13 16.80 -50.25
CA PRO A 300 -19.46 17.81 -51.06
C PRO A 300 -18.36 18.57 -50.29
N PRO A 301 -17.28 19.04 -50.94
CA PRO A 301 -16.13 19.69 -50.30
C PRO A 301 -16.51 20.82 -49.33
N GLN A 302 -17.54 21.60 -49.70
CA GLN A 302 -18.05 22.74 -48.92
C GLN A 302 -18.63 22.34 -47.56
N LEU A 303 -19.23 21.15 -47.44
CA LEU A 303 -19.76 20.64 -46.17
C LEU A 303 -18.66 19.99 -45.32
N ARG A 304 -17.58 19.53 -45.94
CA ARG A 304 -16.42 19.00 -45.24
C ARG A 304 -15.60 20.12 -44.59
N ASP A 305 -15.39 21.21 -45.33
CA ASP A 305 -14.72 22.41 -44.80
C ASP A 305 -15.55 23.03 -43.66
N ALA A 306 -16.88 23.08 -43.80
CA ALA A 306 -17.78 23.54 -42.74
C ALA A 306 -17.77 22.63 -41.50
N ALA A 307 -17.62 21.31 -41.67
CA ALA A 307 -17.48 20.38 -40.55
C ALA A 307 -16.12 20.51 -39.86
N GLU A 308 -15.03 20.68 -40.62
CA GLU A 308 -13.68 20.94 -40.06
C GLU A 308 -13.63 22.30 -39.34
N GLU A 309 -14.33 23.32 -39.86
CA GLU A 309 -14.46 24.64 -39.23
C GLU A 309 -15.34 24.61 -37.99
N ALA A 310 -16.43 23.83 -37.99
CA ALA A 310 -17.26 23.57 -36.82
C ALA A 310 -16.50 22.79 -35.74
N LEU A 311 -15.67 21.81 -36.10
CA LEU A 311 -14.82 21.08 -35.17
C LEU A 311 -13.74 21.98 -34.57
N LYS A 312 -13.10 22.86 -35.37
CA LYS A 312 -12.18 23.88 -34.85
C LYS A 312 -12.88 24.89 -33.95
N ALA A 313 -14.11 25.29 -34.28
CA ALA A 313 -14.91 26.19 -33.46
C ALA A 313 -15.31 25.53 -32.14
N ALA A 314 -15.72 24.26 -32.15
CA ALA A 314 -16.02 23.47 -30.95
C ALA A 314 -14.79 23.27 -30.08
N GLN A 315 -13.62 22.97 -30.67
CA GLN A 315 -12.35 22.89 -29.96
C GLN A 315 -11.91 24.25 -29.38
N ALA A 316 -12.13 25.35 -30.10
CA ALA A 316 -11.88 26.70 -29.60
C ALA A 316 -12.88 27.10 -28.50
N GLN A 317 -14.13 26.63 -28.55
CA GLN A 317 -15.14 26.83 -27.51
C GLN A 317 -14.86 26.00 -26.26
N ALA A 318 -14.41 24.75 -26.39
CA ALA A 318 -13.93 23.93 -25.27
C ALA A 318 -12.67 24.53 -24.62
N GLN A 319 -11.79 25.14 -25.41
CA GLN A 319 -10.64 25.90 -24.89
C GLN A 319 -11.06 27.25 -24.25
N ALA A 320 -12.12 27.90 -24.74
CA ALA A 320 -12.66 29.14 -24.17
C ALA A 320 -13.51 28.92 -22.91
N GLY A 321 -14.24 27.81 -22.81
CA GLY A 321 -15.01 27.40 -21.63
C GLY A 321 -14.15 27.04 -20.41
N ASN A 322 -12.85 26.81 -20.65
CA ASN A 322 -11.85 26.56 -19.60
C ASN A 322 -11.37 27.84 -18.89
N GLN A 323 -11.83 29.04 -19.30
CA GLN A 323 -11.50 30.32 -18.67
C GLN A 323 -12.65 30.84 -17.80
N GLY A 324 -12.91 30.20 -16.67
CA GLY A 324 -13.83 30.77 -15.68
C GLY A 324 -14.52 29.79 -14.74
N GLY A 325 -13.86 28.70 -14.33
CA GLY A 325 -14.39 27.87 -13.25
C GLY A 325 -14.74 28.73 -12.04
N LYS A 326 -15.93 28.55 -11.44
CA LYS A 326 -16.30 29.28 -10.22
C LYS A 326 -15.42 28.75 -9.07
N TRP A 327 -14.72 29.62 -8.38
CA TRP A 327 -13.90 29.27 -7.21
C TRP A 327 -14.47 29.94 -5.97
N ASN A 328 -14.55 29.20 -4.86
CA ASN A 328 -15.01 29.72 -3.59
C ASN A 328 -13.87 29.85 -2.57
N TRP A 329 -12.80 29.06 -2.70
CA TRP A 329 -11.61 29.26 -1.86
C TRP A 329 -10.83 30.49 -2.31
N ALA A 330 -10.12 31.10 -1.35
CA ALA A 330 -9.33 32.31 -1.60
C ALA A 330 -8.35 32.09 -2.77
N ALA A 331 -8.23 33.08 -3.65
CA ALA A 331 -7.26 33.07 -4.74
C ALA A 331 -5.88 33.54 -4.28
N GLU A 332 -5.50 33.17 -3.06
CA GLU A 332 -4.27 33.58 -2.39
C GLU A 332 -3.52 32.34 -1.91
N PRO A 333 -2.18 32.39 -1.79
CA PRO A 333 -1.40 31.26 -1.30
C PRO A 333 -1.79 30.79 0.11
N ASP A 334 -2.50 31.60 0.88
CA ASP A 334 -2.99 31.26 2.22
C ASP A 334 -4.32 30.48 2.23
N ALA A 335 -4.88 30.13 1.06
CA ALA A 335 -6.11 29.32 0.96
C ALA A 335 -6.00 27.97 1.69
N PHE A 336 -4.83 27.35 1.62
CA PHE A 336 -4.42 26.24 2.47
C PHE A 336 -2.89 26.20 2.56
N GLN A 337 -2.38 25.51 3.57
CA GLN A 337 -0.95 25.28 3.74
C GLN A 337 -0.69 23.79 3.85
N SER A 338 0.48 23.33 3.42
CA SER A 338 0.90 21.94 3.53
C SER A 338 2.23 21.82 4.27
N ARG A 339 2.41 20.70 4.98
CA ARG A 339 3.66 20.36 5.66
C ARG A 339 3.91 18.86 5.52
N GLN A 340 5.13 18.48 5.15
CA GLN A 340 5.53 17.07 5.16
C GLN A 340 5.71 16.61 6.61
N VAL A 341 5.26 15.39 6.90
CA VAL A 341 5.42 14.75 8.21
C VAL A 341 5.87 13.32 7.97
N MET A 342 7.18 13.06 8.12
CA MET A 342 7.80 11.79 7.72
C MET A 342 7.45 11.45 6.27
N GLN A 343 6.71 10.36 6.02
CA GLN A 343 6.32 9.97 4.66
C GLN A 343 4.98 10.61 4.23
N GLY A 344 4.17 11.17 5.14
CA GLY A 344 2.85 11.73 4.82
C GLY A 344 2.83 13.25 4.67
N THR A 345 1.64 13.77 4.35
CA THR A 345 1.42 15.22 4.17
C THR A 345 0.24 15.70 5.01
N LEU A 346 0.46 16.76 5.77
CA LEU A 346 -0.55 17.46 6.55
C LEU A 346 -0.97 18.73 5.82
N PHE A 347 -2.27 18.95 5.66
CA PHE A 347 -2.85 20.16 5.09
C PHE A 347 -3.64 20.91 6.17
N ALA A 348 -3.45 22.22 6.21
CA ALA A 348 -4.15 23.15 7.09
C ALA A 348 -5.04 24.06 6.24
N ILE A 349 -6.35 24.00 6.44
CA ILE A 349 -7.35 24.84 5.76
C ILE A 349 -7.99 25.80 6.76
N PRO A 350 -8.04 27.11 6.49
CA PRO A 350 -8.59 28.07 7.45
C PRO A 350 -10.09 27.95 7.70
N GLY A 351 -10.85 27.78 6.63
CA GLY A 351 -12.32 27.76 6.65
C GLY A 351 -12.90 26.34 6.54
N ASP A 352 -14.20 26.28 6.25
CA ASP A 352 -14.91 25.03 5.95
C ASP A 352 -14.69 24.64 4.47
N PRO A 353 -13.93 23.57 4.17
CA PRO A 353 -13.59 23.19 2.80
C PRO A 353 -14.81 22.69 2.01
N PHE A 354 -15.89 22.28 2.70
CA PHE A 354 -17.13 21.82 2.05
C PHE A 354 -17.95 22.96 1.43
N THR A 355 -17.55 24.22 1.65
CA THR A 355 -18.06 25.37 0.89
C THR A 355 -17.38 25.53 -0.48
N GLY A 356 -16.30 24.79 -0.73
CA GLY A 356 -15.53 24.81 -1.97
C GLY A 356 -16.29 24.25 -3.17
N THR A 357 -15.92 24.71 -4.36
CA THR A 357 -16.40 24.17 -5.64
C THR A 357 -15.58 22.94 -6.05
N PRO A 358 -16.00 22.20 -7.10
CA PRO A 358 -15.17 21.13 -7.66
C PRO A 358 -13.77 21.58 -8.08
N HIS A 359 -13.62 22.81 -8.56
CA HIS A 359 -12.31 23.35 -8.94
C HIS A 359 -11.41 23.55 -7.73
N ASP A 360 -11.96 24.06 -6.61
CA ASP A 360 -11.24 24.23 -5.35
C ASP A 360 -10.69 22.88 -4.83
N TRP A 361 -11.52 21.84 -4.82
CA TRP A 361 -11.08 20.50 -4.43
C TRP A 361 -10.07 19.91 -5.42
N ALA A 362 -10.24 20.13 -6.72
CA ALA A 362 -9.28 19.68 -7.72
C ALA A 362 -7.89 20.32 -7.52
N TRP A 363 -7.85 21.58 -7.07
CA TRP A 363 -6.60 22.26 -6.72
C TRP A 363 -5.89 21.55 -5.56
N LEU A 364 -6.59 21.27 -4.45
CA LEU A 364 -6.00 20.52 -3.32
C LEU A 364 -5.50 19.14 -3.74
N LEU A 365 -6.30 18.41 -4.50
CA LEU A 365 -5.99 17.04 -4.94
C LEU A 365 -4.78 17.02 -5.90
N ARG A 366 -4.62 18.05 -6.72
CA ARG A 366 -3.44 18.25 -7.56
C ARG A 366 -2.19 18.51 -6.73
N THR A 367 -2.30 19.33 -5.68
CA THR A 367 -1.18 19.57 -4.74
C THR A 367 -0.77 18.30 -4.00
N ILE A 368 -1.70 17.39 -3.69
CA ILE A 368 -1.36 16.08 -3.11
C ILE A 368 -0.64 15.21 -4.14
N GLY A 369 -1.21 15.10 -5.35
CA GLY A 369 -0.63 14.41 -6.49
C GLY A 369 -0.85 12.88 -6.54
N PRO A 370 -0.86 12.28 -7.76
CA PRO A 370 -1.09 10.85 -8.05
C PRO A 370 -0.25 9.84 -7.30
N SER A 371 1.00 10.17 -6.98
CA SER A 371 1.86 9.28 -6.22
C SER A 371 1.43 9.12 -4.76
N ARG A 372 0.64 10.05 -4.22
CA ARG A 372 0.29 10.10 -2.78
C ARG A 372 -1.15 9.80 -2.49
N TRP A 373 -2.07 10.18 -3.36
CA TRP A 373 -3.51 9.98 -3.15
C TRP A 373 -4.08 8.71 -3.80
N GLU A 374 -3.27 7.97 -4.58
CA GLU A 374 -3.64 6.64 -5.06
C GLU A 374 -2.86 5.56 -4.31
N TRP A 375 -3.57 4.68 -3.61
CA TRP A 375 -3.00 3.58 -2.84
C TRP A 375 -1.98 2.75 -3.63
N GLY A 376 -2.34 2.39 -4.87
CA GLY A 376 -1.50 1.56 -5.74
C GLY A 376 -0.19 2.23 -6.14
N ASN A 377 -0.19 3.55 -6.39
CA ASN A 377 1.03 4.29 -6.71
C ASN A 377 1.89 4.51 -5.47
N ARG A 378 1.27 4.82 -4.33
CA ARG A 378 1.97 5.03 -3.06
C ARG A 378 2.79 3.81 -2.65
N HIS A 379 2.24 2.62 -2.86
CA HIS A 379 2.90 1.36 -2.51
C HIS A 379 3.59 0.66 -3.70
N GLY A 380 3.32 1.08 -4.93
CA GLY A 380 3.90 0.51 -6.16
C GLY A 380 3.37 -0.87 -6.54
N PHE A 381 2.24 -1.30 -5.97
CA PHE A 381 1.53 -2.53 -6.30
C PHE A 381 0.07 -2.47 -5.81
N ASP A 382 -0.73 -3.48 -6.15
CA ASP A 382 -2.10 -3.66 -5.67
C ASP A 382 -2.15 -4.96 -4.84
N ALA A 383 -2.66 -4.91 -3.61
CA ALA A 383 -2.72 -6.06 -2.71
C ALA A 383 -3.93 -6.98 -2.97
N ARG A 384 -4.75 -6.67 -3.97
CA ARG A 384 -5.95 -7.39 -4.40
C ARG A 384 -5.81 -7.96 -5.82
N ALA A 385 -4.83 -7.47 -6.58
CA ALA A 385 -4.47 -7.96 -7.90
C ALA A 385 -3.06 -8.59 -7.91
N PRO A 386 -2.77 -9.52 -8.84
CA PRO A 386 -1.42 -10.06 -8.94
C PRO A 386 -0.43 -9.02 -9.50
N SER A 387 0.87 -9.25 -9.29
CA SER A 387 1.93 -8.31 -9.71
C SER A 387 2.94 -8.92 -10.67
N ASP A 388 3.17 -8.27 -11.81
CA ASP A 388 4.24 -8.62 -12.75
C ASP A 388 5.63 -8.31 -12.19
N SER A 389 5.73 -7.35 -11.28
CA SER A 389 6.98 -7.03 -10.58
C SER A 389 7.43 -8.14 -9.62
N PHE A 390 6.59 -9.15 -9.35
CA PHE A 390 6.93 -10.26 -8.44
C PHE A 390 8.25 -10.94 -8.84
N LEU A 391 8.45 -11.21 -10.14
CA LEU A 391 9.66 -11.88 -10.62
C LEU A 391 10.91 -11.01 -10.56
N ALA A 392 10.76 -9.68 -10.43
CA ALA A 392 11.89 -8.76 -10.31
C ALA A 392 12.55 -8.77 -8.92
N PHE A 393 11.92 -9.40 -7.92
CA PHE A 393 12.41 -9.43 -6.55
C PHE A 393 12.41 -10.84 -5.96
N LEU A 394 13.27 -11.71 -6.50
CA LEU A 394 13.45 -13.08 -6.01
C LEU A 394 14.69 -13.20 -5.13
N ILE A 395 14.67 -14.16 -4.20
CA ILE A 395 15.86 -14.56 -3.43
C ILE A 395 16.83 -15.25 -4.39
N PRO A 396 18.09 -14.77 -4.51
CA PRO A 396 19.08 -15.41 -5.37
C PRO A 396 19.32 -16.86 -4.97
N ASN A 397 19.69 -17.71 -5.94
CA ASN A 397 20.03 -19.12 -5.73
C ASN A 397 18.90 -20.03 -5.24
N ILE A 398 17.73 -19.51 -4.88
CA ILE A 398 16.50 -20.30 -4.73
C ILE A 398 15.94 -20.55 -6.12
N ARG A 399 16.65 -21.42 -6.85
CA ARG A 399 16.24 -21.93 -8.16
C ARG A 399 14.91 -22.66 -7.98
N GLY A 400 14.09 -22.65 -9.03
CA GLY A 400 13.00 -23.62 -9.10
C GLY A 400 13.54 -25.05 -8.97
N VAL A 401 12.66 -26.04 -8.84
CA VAL A 401 13.03 -27.46 -8.79
C VAL A 401 14.15 -27.72 -9.82
N PRO A 402 15.32 -28.28 -9.45
CA PRO A 402 16.46 -28.40 -10.37
C PRO A 402 16.18 -29.46 -11.44
N ILE A 403 15.41 -29.09 -12.46
CA ILE A 403 14.85 -29.99 -13.48
C ILE A 403 15.96 -30.84 -14.11
N TYR A 404 17.12 -30.27 -14.42
CA TYR A 404 18.23 -31.03 -15.00
C TYR A 404 18.82 -32.06 -14.04
N ALA A 405 18.99 -31.72 -12.76
CA ALA A 405 19.45 -32.69 -11.77
C ALA A 405 18.44 -33.82 -11.58
N PHE A 406 17.14 -33.48 -11.54
CA PHE A 406 16.05 -34.46 -11.51
C PHE A 406 16.00 -35.32 -12.76
N MET A 407 16.14 -34.75 -13.95
CA MET A 407 16.16 -35.48 -15.22
C MET A 407 17.34 -36.45 -15.26
N VAL A 408 18.55 -35.98 -14.96
CA VAL A 408 19.75 -36.83 -14.90
C VAL A 408 19.57 -37.96 -13.89
N LEU A 409 19.05 -37.66 -12.70
CA LEU A 409 18.83 -38.68 -11.68
C LEU A 409 17.75 -39.67 -12.09
N MET A 410 16.62 -39.22 -12.66
CA MET A 410 15.53 -40.08 -13.14
C MET A 410 16.00 -40.97 -14.30
N THR A 411 16.83 -40.44 -15.20
CA THR A 411 17.47 -41.22 -16.26
C THR A 411 18.41 -42.26 -15.67
N LEU A 412 19.31 -41.87 -14.76
CA LEU A 412 20.24 -42.79 -14.09
C LEU A 412 19.49 -43.90 -13.34
N PHE A 413 18.43 -43.53 -12.63
CA PHE A 413 17.56 -44.44 -11.89
C PHE A 413 16.82 -45.41 -12.81
N THR A 414 16.25 -44.92 -13.91
CA THR A 414 15.56 -45.75 -14.91
C THR A 414 16.51 -46.75 -15.56
N VAL A 415 17.74 -46.31 -15.88
CA VAL A 415 18.80 -47.18 -16.41
C VAL A 415 19.23 -48.22 -15.39
N LEU A 416 19.39 -47.83 -14.11
CA LEU A 416 19.75 -48.73 -13.02
C LEU A 416 18.67 -49.80 -12.79
N ILE A 417 17.40 -49.41 -12.64
CA ILE A 417 16.30 -50.33 -12.36
C ILE A 417 15.94 -51.20 -13.57
N GLY A 418 16.00 -50.65 -14.77
CA GLY A 418 15.63 -51.35 -15.99
C GLY A 418 16.80 -52.17 -16.55
N PRO A 419 17.52 -51.66 -17.56
CA PRO A 419 18.48 -52.44 -18.32
C PRO A 419 19.63 -52.99 -17.46
N VAL A 420 20.18 -52.22 -16.52
CA VAL A 420 21.34 -52.66 -15.73
C VAL A 420 20.95 -53.77 -14.75
N ASN A 421 19.94 -53.54 -13.90
CA ASN A 421 19.48 -54.53 -12.92
C ASN A 421 18.97 -55.80 -13.61
N TYR A 422 18.21 -55.67 -14.71
CA TYR A 422 17.76 -56.82 -15.51
C TYR A 422 18.95 -57.62 -16.08
N PHE A 423 19.90 -56.97 -16.76
CA PHE A 423 20.99 -57.66 -17.43
C PHE A 423 21.95 -58.34 -16.44
N VAL A 424 22.21 -57.70 -15.29
CA VAL A 424 23.02 -58.27 -14.20
C VAL A 424 22.34 -59.49 -13.60
N LEU A 425 21.05 -59.42 -13.29
CA LEU A 425 20.30 -60.54 -12.71
C LEU A 425 20.05 -61.67 -13.71
N TRP A 426 19.87 -61.34 -15.00
CA TRP A 426 19.77 -62.31 -16.09
C TRP A 426 21.07 -63.09 -16.26
N LYS A 427 22.23 -62.41 -16.30
CA LYS A 427 23.54 -63.08 -16.33
C LYS A 427 23.79 -63.97 -15.11
N ARG A 428 23.25 -63.58 -13.94
CA ARG A 428 23.31 -64.36 -12.71
C ARG A 428 22.22 -65.44 -12.58
N LYS A 429 21.29 -65.54 -13.55
CA LYS A 429 20.12 -66.45 -13.53
C LYS A 429 19.23 -66.28 -12.29
N GLN A 430 19.22 -65.10 -11.68
CA GLN A 430 18.46 -64.79 -10.46
C GLN A 430 17.37 -63.76 -10.72
N LEU A 431 16.62 -63.91 -11.82
CA LEU A 431 15.57 -62.94 -12.20
C LEU A 431 14.48 -62.79 -11.14
N TYR A 432 14.21 -63.80 -10.31
CA TYR A 432 13.25 -63.69 -9.21
C TYR A 432 13.61 -62.58 -8.20
N LEU A 433 14.89 -62.20 -8.08
CA LEU A 433 15.33 -61.11 -7.20
C LEU A 433 14.85 -59.73 -7.67
N LEU A 434 14.34 -59.57 -8.91
CA LEU A 434 13.70 -58.33 -9.37
C LEU A 434 12.58 -57.87 -8.44
N ILE A 435 11.85 -58.83 -7.84
CA ILE A 435 10.76 -58.55 -6.89
C ILE A 435 11.28 -57.76 -5.68
N SER A 436 12.53 -57.99 -5.26
CA SER A 436 13.13 -57.31 -4.11
C SER A 436 14.04 -56.14 -4.50
N THR A 437 14.78 -56.23 -5.62
CA THR A 437 15.72 -55.18 -6.01
C THR A 437 15.02 -53.92 -6.48
N ILE A 438 13.89 -54.02 -7.19
CA ILE A 438 13.13 -52.84 -7.63
C ILE A 438 12.66 -51.99 -6.43
N PRO A 439 11.97 -52.54 -5.41
CA PRO A 439 11.60 -51.78 -4.22
C PRO A 439 12.79 -51.18 -3.46
N ILE A 440 13.91 -51.91 -3.34
CA ILE A 440 15.11 -51.43 -2.65
C ILE A 440 15.72 -50.23 -3.39
N PHE A 441 15.90 -50.33 -4.71
CA PHE A 441 16.42 -49.22 -5.50
C PHE A 441 15.49 -48.01 -5.44
N ALA A 442 14.17 -48.22 -5.53
CA ALA A 442 13.19 -47.16 -5.39
C ALA A 442 13.32 -46.47 -4.02
N PHE A 443 13.39 -47.24 -2.93
CA PHE A 443 13.54 -46.73 -1.57
C PHE A 443 14.83 -45.93 -1.38
N VAL A 444 15.98 -46.47 -1.81
CA VAL A 444 17.27 -45.77 -1.73
C VAL A 444 17.27 -44.48 -2.53
N THR A 445 16.66 -44.49 -3.71
CA THR A 445 16.57 -43.31 -4.57
C THR A 445 15.66 -42.25 -3.95
N SER A 446 14.51 -42.66 -3.39
CA SER A 446 13.63 -41.75 -2.64
C SER A 446 14.33 -41.12 -1.44
N ILE A 447 15.09 -41.89 -0.66
CA ILE A 447 15.90 -41.37 0.45
C ILE A 447 16.96 -40.39 -0.06
N THR A 448 17.65 -40.72 -1.15
CA THR A 448 18.70 -39.87 -1.71
C THR A 448 18.14 -38.55 -2.21
N LEU A 449 17.00 -38.58 -2.91
CA LEU A 449 16.29 -37.38 -3.35
C LEU A 449 15.81 -36.52 -2.18
N PHE A 450 15.22 -37.15 -1.18
CA PHE A 450 14.74 -36.46 0.01
C PHE A 450 15.90 -35.85 0.80
N GLY A 451 16.98 -36.59 0.98
CA GLY A 451 18.21 -36.14 1.64
C GLY A 451 18.86 -34.98 0.90
N TRP A 452 18.99 -35.07 -0.43
CA TRP A 452 19.53 -33.99 -1.25
C TRP A 452 18.66 -32.73 -1.19
N SER A 453 17.33 -32.87 -1.28
CA SER A 453 16.40 -31.73 -1.16
C SER A 453 16.54 -31.03 0.19
N THR A 454 16.64 -31.82 1.26
CA THR A 454 16.83 -31.33 2.62
C THR A 454 18.15 -30.56 2.79
N ILE A 455 19.26 -31.09 2.27
CA ILE A 455 20.58 -30.47 2.38
C ILE A 455 20.68 -29.21 1.50
N ALA A 456 20.16 -29.25 0.27
CA ALA A 456 20.29 -28.15 -0.68
C ALA A 456 19.42 -26.93 -0.31
N HIS A 457 18.22 -27.16 0.21
CA HIS A 457 17.30 -26.07 0.54
C HIS A 457 17.39 -25.61 2.00
N GLY A 458 17.83 -26.49 2.90
CA GLY A 458 17.80 -26.26 4.35
C GLY A 458 16.37 -26.31 4.90
N PHE A 459 16.26 -26.38 6.23
CA PHE A 459 14.96 -26.36 6.93
C PHE A 459 14.50 -24.95 7.32
N GLY A 460 15.44 -24.00 7.42
CA GLY A 460 15.17 -22.63 7.83
C GLY A 460 14.44 -21.79 6.79
N VAL A 461 14.09 -20.58 7.19
CA VAL A 461 13.52 -19.56 6.30
C VAL A 461 14.64 -18.73 5.70
N LYS A 462 14.63 -18.59 4.38
CA LYS A 462 15.52 -17.69 3.64
C LYS A 462 14.75 -16.43 3.27
N ALA A 463 15.41 -15.28 3.32
CA ALA A 463 14.82 -14.02 2.93
C ALA A 463 15.72 -13.17 2.03
N ARG A 464 15.06 -12.27 1.31
CA ARG A 464 15.63 -11.08 0.68
C ARG A 464 14.74 -9.91 1.04
N ALA A 465 15.32 -8.81 1.47
CA ALA A 465 14.60 -7.61 1.85
C ALA A 465 15.12 -6.38 1.09
N ARG A 466 14.21 -5.48 0.77
CA ARG A 466 14.53 -4.13 0.32
C ARG A 466 13.73 -3.20 1.21
N SER A 467 14.39 -2.45 2.07
CA SER A 467 13.74 -1.62 3.09
C SER A 467 14.27 -0.20 3.12
N LEU A 468 13.37 0.73 3.40
CA LEU A 468 13.67 2.11 3.75
C LEU A 468 13.07 2.43 5.11
N THR A 469 13.92 2.86 6.03
CA THR A 469 13.53 3.35 7.34
C THR A 469 13.74 4.84 7.40
N VAL A 470 12.67 5.58 7.67
CA VAL A 470 12.74 7.02 7.97
C VAL A 470 12.70 7.16 9.49
N LEU A 471 13.69 7.84 10.07
CA LEU A 471 13.86 8.03 11.51
C LEU A 471 13.79 9.51 11.87
N ASP A 472 12.83 9.88 12.71
CA ASP A 472 12.77 11.19 13.37
C ASP A 472 13.36 11.06 14.78
N GLN A 473 14.60 11.50 14.97
CA GLN A 473 15.26 11.39 16.27
C GLN A 473 14.65 12.32 17.33
N THR A 474 13.99 13.40 16.90
CA THR A 474 13.34 14.37 17.80
C THR A 474 12.02 13.80 18.31
N ALA A 475 11.22 13.22 17.40
CA ALA A 475 9.95 12.59 17.75
C ALA A 475 10.14 11.21 18.39
N ARG A 476 11.32 10.60 18.23
CA ARG A 476 11.62 9.21 18.61
C ARG A 476 10.69 8.23 17.89
N THR A 477 10.42 8.48 16.62
CA THR A 477 9.58 7.63 15.79
C THR A 477 10.35 7.17 14.56
N SER A 478 10.09 5.94 14.14
CA SER A 478 10.62 5.39 12.90
C SER A 478 9.50 4.75 12.10
N VAL A 479 9.53 4.98 10.79
CA VAL A 479 8.67 4.30 9.83
C VAL A 479 9.54 3.47 8.89
N THR A 480 9.30 2.17 8.86
CA THR A 480 9.98 1.24 7.95
C THR A 480 9.00 0.71 6.91
N THR A 481 9.29 0.97 5.64
CA THR A 481 8.61 0.35 4.50
C THR A 481 9.54 -0.67 3.88
N SER A 482 9.05 -1.88 3.61
CA SER A 482 9.91 -2.94 3.07
C SER A 482 9.18 -3.95 2.21
N ARG A 483 9.83 -4.33 1.11
CA ARG A 483 9.45 -5.50 0.31
C ARG A 483 10.28 -6.70 0.73
N LEU A 484 9.60 -7.79 1.05
CA LEU A 484 10.18 -9.02 1.56
C LEU A 484 9.90 -10.14 0.55
N ALA A 485 10.94 -10.90 0.22
CA ALA A 485 10.80 -12.21 -0.39
C ALA A 485 11.20 -13.26 0.64
N LEU A 486 10.32 -14.22 0.88
CA LEU A 486 10.48 -15.28 1.85
C LEU A 486 10.39 -16.64 1.15
N PHE A 487 11.20 -17.58 1.61
CA PHE A 487 11.12 -18.98 1.23
C PHE A 487 11.36 -19.85 2.45
N ALA A 488 10.32 -20.57 2.88
CA ALA A 488 10.42 -21.52 3.97
C ALA A 488 10.72 -22.92 3.42
N GLY A 489 11.83 -23.53 3.83
CA GLY A 489 12.05 -24.96 3.57
C GLY A 489 10.97 -25.81 4.25
N VAL A 490 10.72 -25.51 5.52
CA VAL A 490 9.58 -25.97 6.32
C VAL A 490 8.93 -24.74 6.96
N THR A 491 7.61 -24.62 6.81
CA THR A 491 6.85 -23.54 7.45
C THR A 491 6.81 -23.76 8.96
N PRO A 492 7.05 -22.71 9.79
CA PRO A 492 6.84 -22.82 11.23
C PRO A 492 5.43 -23.28 11.56
N SER A 493 5.28 -24.20 12.52
CA SER A 493 3.97 -24.75 12.90
C SER A 493 3.05 -23.70 13.51
N SER A 494 3.61 -22.64 14.09
CA SER A 494 2.88 -21.48 14.59
C SER A 494 2.47 -20.51 13.48
N GLY A 495 2.87 -20.69 12.23
CA GLY A 495 2.64 -19.71 11.17
C GLY A 495 3.58 -18.50 11.28
N VAL A 496 3.09 -17.32 10.90
CA VAL A 496 3.87 -16.06 10.99
C VAL A 496 3.24 -15.10 11.98
N GLN A 497 4.04 -14.27 12.64
CA GLN A 497 3.59 -13.34 13.66
C GLN A 497 4.26 -11.99 13.48
N PHE A 498 3.45 -10.94 13.46
CA PHE A 498 3.90 -9.55 13.33
C PHE A 498 3.43 -8.73 14.54
N SER A 499 4.07 -7.59 14.76
CA SER A 499 3.57 -6.59 15.70
C SER A 499 2.22 -6.05 15.21
N PRO A 500 1.27 -5.72 16.11
CA PRO A 500 0.07 -4.96 15.75
C PRO A 500 0.33 -3.61 15.08
N GLU A 501 1.56 -3.10 15.20
CA GLU A 501 2.04 -1.87 14.57
C GLU A 501 2.66 -2.09 13.18
N THR A 502 2.46 -3.27 12.58
CA THR A 502 2.91 -3.62 11.24
C THR A 502 1.70 -3.89 10.35
N ALA A 503 1.59 -3.18 9.23
CA ALA A 503 0.67 -3.53 8.16
C ALA A 503 1.36 -4.50 7.20
N VAL A 504 0.67 -5.60 6.82
CA VAL A 504 1.24 -6.68 6.00
C VAL A 504 0.35 -6.92 4.78
N TYR A 505 0.97 -6.87 3.60
CA TYR A 505 0.28 -7.05 2.33
C TYR A 505 0.97 -8.14 1.49
N PRO A 506 0.25 -9.20 1.08
CA PRO A 506 0.84 -10.23 0.24
C PRO A 506 1.00 -9.73 -1.20
N ILE A 507 2.09 -10.15 -1.83
CA ILE A 507 2.35 -9.95 -3.27
C ILE A 507 2.46 -11.34 -3.90
N TRP A 508 1.70 -11.59 -4.96
CA TRP A 508 1.68 -12.87 -5.66
C TRP A 508 1.86 -12.67 -7.18
N PRO A 509 2.36 -13.69 -7.90
CA PRO A 509 2.64 -13.57 -9.34
C PRO A 509 1.37 -13.50 -10.20
N SER A 510 1.48 -12.99 -11.42
CA SER A 510 0.39 -12.83 -12.41
C SER A 510 -0.40 -14.10 -12.75
N ALA A 511 0.19 -15.28 -12.59
CA ALA A 511 -0.49 -16.55 -12.84
C ALA A 511 -1.32 -17.07 -11.64
N ASP A 512 -1.20 -16.45 -10.47
CA ASP A 512 -1.79 -16.96 -9.22
C ASP A 512 -2.86 -16.01 -8.65
N THR A 513 -3.63 -16.51 -7.69
CA THR A 513 -4.54 -15.73 -6.86
C THR A 513 -4.27 -16.00 -5.38
N PHE A 514 -4.64 -15.03 -4.53
CA PHE A 514 -4.65 -15.27 -3.09
C PHE A 514 -5.68 -16.36 -2.75
N GLN A 515 -5.22 -17.47 -2.17
CA GLN A 515 -6.06 -18.66 -1.97
C GLN A 515 -6.90 -18.60 -0.70
N GLN A 516 -6.27 -18.37 0.46
CA GLN A 516 -6.92 -18.25 1.77
C GLN A 516 -5.84 -17.86 2.80
N GLY A 517 -6.25 -17.18 3.86
CA GLY A 517 -5.40 -16.94 5.04
C GLY A 517 -6.23 -16.79 6.30
N THR A 518 -5.60 -16.97 7.45
CA THR A 518 -6.22 -16.69 8.76
C THR A 518 -5.39 -15.64 9.48
N ILE A 519 -6.05 -14.69 10.14
CA ILE A 519 -5.44 -13.70 11.01
C ILE A 519 -6.19 -13.67 12.35
N ASP A 520 -5.44 -13.77 13.43
CA ASP A 520 -5.91 -13.73 14.80
C ASP A 520 -5.35 -12.47 15.47
N TRP A 521 -6.24 -11.59 15.93
CA TRP A 521 -5.97 -10.31 16.58
C TRP A 521 -6.15 -10.36 18.11
N THR A 522 -6.22 -11.56 18.70
CA THR A 522 -6.48 -11.76 20.15
C THR A 522 -5.43 -11.09 21.02
N SER A 523 -4.15 -11.42 20.83
CA SER A 523 -3.03 -10.87 21.60
C SER A 523 -2.11 -9.98 20.76
N THR A 524 -1.82 -10.41 19.53
CA THR A 524 -0.91 -9.76 18.58
C THR A 524 -1.47 -9.92 17.17
N GLN A 525 -0.71 -9.55 16.13
CA GLN A 525 -1.06 -9.87 14.75
C GLN A 525 -0.53 -11.27 14.39
N HIS A 526 -1.30 -12.31 14.71
CA HIS A 526 -0.91 -13.69 14.46
C HIS A 526 -1.54 -14.23 13.18
N MET A 527 -0.74 -14.82 12.31
CA MET A 527 -1.13 -15.30 10.99
C MET A 527 -0.82 -16.81 10.88
N PRO A 528 -1.65 -17.67 11.50
CA PRO A 528 -1.33 -19.09 11.68
C PRO A 528 -1.29 -19.89 10.38
N SER A 529 -1.96 -19.43 9.31
CA SER A 529 -2.04 -20.18 8.05
C SER A 529 -2.28 -19.28 6.83
N GLY A 530 -1.78 -19.73 5.67
CA GLY A 530 -2.03 -19.10 4.36
C GLY A 530 -1.05 -18.01 3.93
N TRP A 531 -0.29 -17.43 4.87
CA TRP A 531 0.61 -16.29 4.62
C TRP A 531 2.04 -16.70 4.23
N LEU A 532 2.51 -17.86 4.69
CA LEU A 532 3.82 -18.43 4.33
C LEU A 532 3.66 -19.94 4.09
N LYS A 533 3.98 -20.41 2.89
CA LYS A 533 3.83 -21.82 2.50
C LYS A 533 5.19 -22.49 2.32
N SER A 534 5.27 -23.77 2.66
CA SER A 534 6.51 -24.55 2.55
C SER A 534 6.88 -24.73 1.09
N ARG A 535 8.15 -24.48 0.76
CA ARG A 535 8.70 -24.58 -0.60
C ARG A 535 7.98 -23.72 -1.64
N THR A 536 7.28 -22.68 -1.21
CA THR A 536 6.67 -21.67 -2.08
C THR A 536 7.40 -20.35 -1.91
N ARG A 537 7.55 -19.60 -3.00
CA ARG A 537 8.06 -18.22 -2.94
C ARG A 537 6.93 -17.33 -2.45
N THR A 538 7.12 -16.69 -1.31
CA THR A 538 6.18 -15.71 -0.77
C THR A 538 6.80 -14.34 -0.88
N GLN A 539 6.02 -13.32 -1.25
CA GLN A 539 6.42 -11.93 -1.08
C GLN A 539 5.41 -11.17 -0.25
N LEU A 540 5.90 -10.25 0.57
CA LEU A 540 5.11 -9.35 1.40
C LEU A 540 5.62 -7.92 1.21
N LEU A 541 4.72 -6.93 1.19
CA LEU A 541 5.06 -5.56 1.56
C LEU A 541 4.67 -5.39 3.03
N THR A 542 5.58 -4.83 3.82
CA THR A 542 5.29 -4.44 5.20
C THR A 542 5.55 -2.96 5.41
N VAL A 543 4.66 -2.31 6.17
CA VAL A 543 4.84 -0.94 6.64
C VAL A 543 4.72 -0.97 8.15
N ARG A 544 5.73 -0.47 8.85
CA ARG A 544 5.79 -0.49 10.31
C ARG A 544 5.97 0.92 10.85
N HIS A 545 5.16 1.28 11.84
CA HIS A 545 5.37 2.46 12.68
C HIS A 545 5.82 2.00 14.07
N ARG A 546 6.84 2.64 14.66
CA ARG A 546 7.26 2.32 16.03
C ARG A 546 7.96 3.49 16.69
N GLU A 547 8.03 3.43 18.02
CA GLU A 547 8.94 4.27 18.79
C GLU A 547 10.39 3.78 18.59
N GLN A 548 11.32 4.72 18.39
CA GLN A 548 12.75 4.47 18.25
C GLN A 548 13.54 5.40 19.16
N ARG A 549 14.20 4.81 20.17
CA ARG A 549 14.99 5.55 21.16
C ARG A 549 16.46 5.71 20.79
N GLY A 550 16.99 4.78 19.99
CA GLY A 550 18.34 4.88 19.45
C GLY A 550 18.43 6.06 18.48
N ARG A 551 19.60 6.68 18.40
CA ARG A 551 19.84 7.86 17.57
C ARG A 551 21.31 7.94 17.15
N LEU A 552 21.57 8.63 16.04
CA LEU A 552 22.91 9.08 15.71
C LEU A 552 23.17 10.41 16.43
N ASP A 553 24.13 10.42 17.35
CA ASP A 553 24.59 11.64 18.01
C ASP A 553 25.61 12.32 17.09
N VAL A 554 25.20 13.43 16.47
CA VAL A 554 26.05 14.22 15.57
C VAL A 554 26.64 15.40 16.34
N GLY A 555 27.97 15.45 16.44
CA GLY A 555 28.69 16.54 17.10
C GLY A 555 28.90 17.76 16.20
N THR A 556 29.78 18.67 16.62
CA THR A 556 30.11 19.87 15.84
C THR A 556 31.29 19.60 14.91
N ALA A 557 31.16 19.94 13.63
CA ALA A 557 32.24 19.79 12.67
C ALA A 557 33.43 20.71 12.99
N ALA A 558 34.64 20.15 13.04
CA ALA A 558 35.89 20.87 13.27
C ALA A 558 37.01 20.30 12.40
N ASN A 559 37.86 21.17 11.83
CA ASN A 559 39.03 20.79 11.02
C ASN A 559 38.73 19.79 9.88
N GLY A 560 37.56 19.90 9.22
CA GLY A 560 37.17 18.99 8.14
C GLY A 560 36.70 17.60 8.62
N SER A 561 36.51 17.42 9.92
CA SER A 561 35.98 16.20 10.53
C SER A 561 34.67 16.45 11.27
N LEU A 562 33.78 15.47 11.30
CA LEU A 562 32.52 15.52 12.03
C LEU A 562 32.44 14.32 13.00
N PRO A 563 32.57 14.51 14.32
CA PRO A 563 32.43 13.42 15.27
C PRO A 563 30.98 12.95 15.33
N VAL A 564 30.76 11.65 15.18
CA VAL A 564 29.46 11.01 15.32
C VAL A 564 29.54 9.80 16.25
N ALA A 565 28.47 9.54 17.00
CA ALA A 565 28.31 8.32 17.77
C ALA A 565 26.99 7.61 17.40
N ASN A 566 27.06 6.30 17.23
CA ASN A 566 25.94 5.48 16.85
C ASN A 566 25.25 4.90 18.09
N GLY A 567 24.18 5.54 18.54
CA GLY A 567 23.30 5.04 19.60
C GLY A 567 22.20 4.12 19.09
N LEU A 568 22.21 3.71 17.82
CA LEU A 568 21.29 2.71 17.26
C LEU A 568 21.79 1.31 17.62
N GLU A 569 20.87 0.34 17.56
CA GLU A 569 21.18 -1.07 17.85
C GLU A 569 21.88 -1.77 16.66
N TRP A 570 22.09 -1.06 15.55
CA TRP A 570 22.54 -1.62 14.28
C TRP A 570 23.86 -1.00 13.82
N PRO A 571 24.79 -1.80 13.28
CA PRO A 571 25.99 -1.27 12.65
C PRO A 571 25.63 -0.58 11.33
N LEU A 572 26.30 0.53 11.04
CA LEU A 572 26.16 1.30 9.81
C LEU A 572 27.36 0.99 8.91
N ARG A 573 27.14 0.33 7.77
CA ARG A 573 28.20 -0.01 6.81
C ARG A 573 28.72 1.23 6.10
N LEU A 574 27.81 2.08 5.64
CA LEU A 574 28.11 3.35 4.98
C LEU A 574 27.21 4.44 5.57
N LEU A 575 27.78 5.61 5.83
CA LEU A 575 27.08 6.75 6.43
C LEU A 575 27.47 8.04 5.73
N PHE A 576 26.46 8.80 5.31
CA PHE A 576 26.59 10.18 4.89
C PHE A 576 25.80 11.08 5.82
N VAL A 577 26.39 12.19 6.25
CA VAL A 577 25.73 13.21 7.07
C VAL A 577 25.79 14.55 6.35
N ARG A 578 24.64 15.18 6.13
CA ARG A 578 24.55 16.56 5.63
C ARG A 578 24.19 17.47 6.79
N THR A 579 25.13 18.27 7.23
CA THR A 579 24.91 19.24 8.31
C THR A 579 23.94 20.35 7.87
N GLY A 580 23.38 21.08 8.81
CA GLY A 580 22.40 22.14 8.59
C GLY A 580 22.96 23.35 7.85
N ASP A 581 24.29 23.50 7.81
CA ASP A 581 25.01 24.44 6.93
C ASP A 581 25.26 23.90 5.51
N GLY A 582 24.78 22.69 5.21
CA GLY A 582 24.83 22.06 3.90
C GLY A 582 26.10 21.27 3.58
N ARG A 583 27.09 21.21 4.48
CA ARG A 583 28.32 20.44 4.26
C ARG A 583 28.06 18.93 4.35
N LEU A 584 28.76 18.17 3.51
CA LEU A 584 28.62 16.71 3.43
C LEU A 584 29.82 16.01 4.08
N PHE A 585 29.54 14.99 4.88
CA PHE A 585 30.54 14.15 5.53
C PHE A 585 30.24 12.68 5.27
N ARG A 586 31.30 11.86 5.20
CA ARG A 586 31.23 10.42 4.92
C ARG A 586 31.98 9.62 5.98
N GLY A 587 31.47 8.43 6.29
CA GLY A 587 32.18 7.40 7.03
C GLY A 587 31.64 6.01 6.70
N ALA A 588 32.34 4.99 7.18
CA ALA A 588 32.00 3.59 6.96
C ALA A 588 32.28 2.77 8.22
N ASP A 589 31.69 1.57 8.30
CA ASP A 589 31.93 0.57 9.33
C ASP A 589 31.74 1.08 10.78
N LEU A 590 30.69 1.87 11.00
CA LEU A 590 30.34 2.40 12.32
C LEU A 590 29.49 1.40 13.11
N ALA A 591 30.14 0.66 14.01
CA ALA A 591 29.49 -0.32 14.88
C ALA A 591 28.36 0.28 15.75
N ALA A 592 27.39 -0.55 16.14
CA ALA A 592 26.38 -0.20 17.14
C ALA A 592 27.05 0.17 18.48
N GLY A 593 26.67 1.29 19.07
CA GLY A 593 27.32 1.87 20.26
C GLY A 593 28.71 2.48 19.99
N GLY A 594 29.19 2.47 18.75
CA GLY A 594 30.51 2.97 18.36
C GLY A 594 30.55 4.48 18.13
N SER A 595 31.74 5.01 17.87
CA SER A 595 31.95 6.41 17.47
C SER A 595 33.00 6.50 16.37
N LEU A 596 32.82 7.46 15.46
CA LEU A 596 33.70 7.70 14.32
C LEU A 596 33.81 9.20 14.05
N ALA A 597 34.95 9.66 13.56
CA ALA A 597 35.07 11.00 12.98
C ALA A 597 34.88 10.88 11.46
N LEU A 598 33.78 11.43 10.95
CA LEU A 598 33.49 11.44 9.52
C LEU A 598 34.36 12.46 8.80
N GLU A 599 34.71 12.17 7.56
CA GLU A 599 35.55 13.02 6.72
C GLU A 599 34.69 13.91 5.82
N ALA A 600 35.06 15.17 5.67
CA ALA A 600 34.39 16.08 4.73
C ALA A 600 34.60 15.60 3.29
N VAL A 601 33.51 15.52 2.53
CA VAL A 601 33.51 15.05 1.15
C VAL A 601 32.71 16.00 0.25
N ASP A 602 32.91 15.87 -1.06
CA ASP A 602 32.12 16.56 -2.07
C ASP A 602 30.95 15.70 -2.58
N GLU A 603 30.11 16.29 -3.41
CA GLU A 603 28.97 15.61 -4.04
C GLU A 603 29.39 14.42 -4.93
N SER A 604 30.64 14.41 -5.44
CA SER A 604 31.13 13.30 -6.27
C SER A 604 31.22 11.98 -5.51
N SER A 605 31.39 12.05 -4.18
CA SER A 605 31.42 10.90 -3.28
C SER A 605 30.05 10.21 -3.12
N LEU A 606 28.95 10.85 -3.55
CA LEU A 606 27.63 10.21 -3.58
C LEU A 606 27.55 9.05 -4.60
N ARG A 607 28.55 8.92 -5.50
CA ARG A 607 28.67 7.75 -6.37
C ARG A 607 28.82 6.45 -5.58
N ASP A 608 29.51 6.48 -4.43
CA ASP A 608 29.62 5.32 -3.55
C ASP A 608 28.24 4.88 -3.04
N LEU A 609 27.45 5.84 -2.55
CA LEU A 609 26.08 5.59 -2.11
C LEU A 609 25.21 5.04 -3.24
N ARG A 610 25.32 5.61 -4.44
CA ARG A 610 24.62 5.11 -5.64
C ARG A 610 24.98 3.67 -5.93
N ASP A 611 26.26 3.31 -5.88
CA ASP A 611 26.73 1.96 -6.17
C ASP A 611 26.16 0.97 -5.15
N GLU A 612 26.13 1.32 -3.86
CA GLU A 612 25.48 0.51 -2.82
C GLU A 612 23.97 0.35 -3.03
N LEU A 613 23.26 1.43 -3.35
CA LEU A 613 21.81 1.39 -3.61
C LEU A 613 21.44 0.54 -4.85
N ASN A 614 22.42 0.30 -5.74
CA ASN A 614 22.27 -0.45 -6.98
C ASN A 614 22.90 -1.84 -6.94
N GLU A 615 23.54 -2.25 -5.83
CA GLU A 615 24.17 -3.57 -5.69
C GLU A 615 23.16 -4.70 -5.88
N PHE A 616 21.95 -4.54 -5.31
CA PHE A 616 20.86 -5.53 -5.37
C PHE A 616 19.61 -4.98 -6.05
N PRO A 617 19.62 -4.78 -7.38
CA PRO A 617 18.54 -4.12 -8.10
C PRO A 617 17.27 -4.98 -8.16
N LEU A 618 16.15 -4.29 -8.45
CA LEU A 618 14.88 -4.90 -8.81
C LEU A 618 14.92 -5.33 -10.28
N LYS A 619 15.46 -6.52 -10.54
CA LYS A 619 15.61 -7.06 -11.89
C LYS A 619 15.13 -8.49 -11.95
N VAL A 620 14.38 -8.82 -13.01
CA VAL A 620 14.03 -10.20 -13.33
C VAL A 620 15.33 -10.98 -13.59
N PRO A 621 15.58 -12.09 -12.87
CA PRO A 621 16.80 -12.86 -13.08
C PRO A 621 16.95 -13.33 -14.53
N ASP A 622 18.18 -13.34 -15.03
CA ASP A 622 18.46 -13.61 -16.45
C ASP A 622 17.95 -14.99 -16.91
N TYR A 623 17.90 -15.98 -16.01
CA TYR A 623 17.34 -17.31 -16.31
C TYR A 623 15.82 -17.33 -16.52
N LEU A 624 15.11 -16.26 -16.14
CA LEU A 624 13.69 -16.05 -16.44
C LEU A 624 13.48 -15.05 -17.59
N ALA A 625 14.48 -14.23 -17.92
CA ALA A 625 14.39 -13.13 -18.87
C ALA A 625 14.08 -13.54 -20.33
N GLY A 626 14.17 -14.83 -20.66
CA GLY A 626 13.81 -15.40 -21.97
C GLY A 626 12.44 -16.09 -22.02
N HIS A 627 11.74 -16.23 -20.90
CA HIS A 627 10.37 -16.71 -20.90
C HIS A 627 9.49 -15.48 -21.03
N SER A 628 9.06 -15.17 -22.26
CA SER A 628 7.90 -14.31 -22.44
C SER A 628 6.76 -14.98 -21.70
N PHE A 629 6.47 -14.52 -20.49
CA PHE A 629 5.16 -14.70 -19.90
C PHE A 629 4.24 -13.87 -20.79
N GLN A 630 3.93 -14.40 -21.98
CA GLN A 630 2.74 -14.00 -22.71
C GLN A 630 1.67 -14.03 -21.66
N ASN A 631 1.07 -12.87 -21.44
CA ASN A 631 -0.12 -12.65 -20.65
C ASN A 631 -1.08 -13.77 -21.03
N SER A 632 -1.00 -14.89 -20.31
CA SER A 632 -1.69 -16.11 -20.67
C SER A 632 -3.07 -15.85 -20.17
N GLY A 633 -3.86 -15.19 -21.02
CA GLY A 633 -5.25 -14.89 -20.78
C GLY A 633 -5.89 -16.17 -20.30
N VAL A 634 -6.06 -16.25 -18.99
CA VAL A 634 -6.72 -17.36 -18.35
C VAL A 634 -8.15 -17.26 -18.84
N TRP A 635 -8.49 -18.06 -19.84
CA TRP A 635 -9.85 -18.29 -20.28
C TRP A 635 -10.60 -19.01 -19.16
N MET A 636 -10.90 -18.30 -18.07
CA MET A 636 -11.87 -18.74 -17.07
C MET A 636 -13.25 -18.53 -17.68
N GLY A 637 -13.87 -19.64 -18.09
CA GLY A 637 -15.25 -19.63 -18.57
C GLY A 637 -16.19 -19.01 -17.54
N GLY A 638 -16.90 -17.96 -17.94
CA GLY A 638 -18.14 -17.53 -17.28
C GLY A 638 -18.23 -16.08 -16.79
N TYR A 639 -17.11 -15.38 -16.54
CA TYR A 639 -17.16 -13.99 -16.04
C TYR A 639 -16.36 -13.05 -16.94
N ARG A 640 -17.06 -12.48 -17.93
CA ARG A 640 -16.53 -11.51 -18.90
C ARG A 640 -16.34 -10.08 -18.34
N ARG A 641 -16.29 -9.89 -17.02
CA ARG A 641 -16.36 -8.55 -16.37
C ARG A 641 -15.02 -7.92 -15.95
N ASN A 642 -13.90 -8.66 -15.81
CA ASN A 642 -12.67 -8.13 -15.15
C ASN A 642 -11.41 -8.07 -16.03
N TRP A 643 -11.53 -7.90 -17.36
CA TRP A 643 -10.34 -7.87 -18.23
C TRP A 643 -9.54 -6.54 -18.11
N GLU A 644 -10.21 -5.42 -17.85
CA GLU A 644 -9.59 -4.08 -17.70
C GLU A 644 -8.84 -3.89 -16.38
N GLN A 645 -9.34 -4.47 -15.28
CA GLN A 645 -8.72 -4.37 -13.94
C GLN A 645 -7.38 -5.12 -13.84
N LEU A 646 -7.28 -6.28 -14.50
CA LEU A 646 -6.04 -7.06 -14.55
C LEU A 646 -4.97 -6.35 -15.40
N GLN A 647 -5.37 -5.58 -16.42
CA GLN A 647 -4.43 -4.76 -17.19
C GLN A 647 -3.98 -3.51 -16.43
N ALA A 648 -4.87 -2.86 -15.68
CA ALA A 648 -4.54 -1.72 -14.82
C ALA A 648 -3.47 -2.04 -13.76
N ALA A 649 -3.66 -3.15 -13.04
CA ALA A 649 -2.72 -3.61 -12.02
C ALA A 649 -1.39 -4.11 -12.62
N SER A 650 -1.40 -4.62 -13.85
CA SER A 650 -0.19 -5.03 -14.59
C SER A 650 0.73 -3.86 -14.99
N MET A 651 0.24 -2.61 -14.88
CA MET A 651 1.02 -1.39 -15.16
C MET A 651 1.61 -0.71 -13.92
N LEU A 652 1.28 -1.18 -12.71
CA LEU A 652 1.89 -0.67 -11.48
C LEU A 652 3.33 -1.15 -11.39
N ASN A 653 4.25 -0.19 -11.28
CA ASN A 653 5.68 -0.46 -11.14
C ASN A 653 6.08 -0.17 -9.70
N TYR A 654 6.74 -1.11 -9.04
CA TYR A 654 7.23 -0.90 -7.68
C TYR A 654 8.14 0.33 -7.55
N SER A 655 8.82 0.72 -8.65
CA SER A 655 9.61 1.95 -8.71
C SER A 655 8.80 3.24 -8.57
N SER A 656 7.48 3.21 -8.74
CA SER A 656 6.61 4.37 -8.49
C SER A 656 6.21 4.51 -7.03
N SER A 657 6.52 3.54 -6.16
CA SER A 657 6.22 3.61 -4.72
C SER A 657 6.90 4.81 -4.06
N LEU A 658 6.29 5.33 -2.99
CA LEU A 658 6.85 6.46 -2.23
C LEU A 658 8.26 6.14 -1.71
N MET A 659 8.49 4.89 -1.30
CA MET A 659 9.81 4.41 -0.89
C MET A 659 10.83 4.53 -2.03
N GLU A 660 10.52 4.02 -3.22
CA GLU A 660 11.46 4.10 -4.35
C GLU A 660 11.61 5.53 -4.88
N GLN A 661 10.57 6.37 -4.80
CA GLN A 661 10.66 7.79 -5.16
C GLN A 661 11.66 8.56 -4.28
N GLN A 662 11.82 8.18 -3.00
CA GLN A 662 12.84 8.77 -2.12
C GLN A 662 14.26 8.30 -2.46
N LEU A 663 14.42 7.06 -2.94
CA LEU A 663 15.74 6.50 -3.31
C LEU A 663 16.16 6.86 -4.74
N THR A 664 15.21 7.07 -5.65
CA THR A 664 15.46 7.27 -7.09
C THR A 664 16.43 8.43 -7.38
N PRO A 665 16.34 9.61 -6.74
CA PRO A 665 17.29 10.70 -6.96
C PRO A 665 18.74 10.34 -6.63
N LEU A 666 18.95 9.44 -5.66
CA LEU A 666 20.26 8.95 -5.22
C LEU A 666 20.80 7.82 -6.12
N GLN A 667 19.93 7.18 -6.89
CA GLN A 667 20.31 6.10 -7.82
C GLN A 667 20.66 6.61 -9.24
N GLN A 668 20.42 7.89 -9.54
CA GLN A 668 20.72 8.51 -10.84
C GLN A 668 22.23 8.44 -11.17
N PRO A 669 22.63 8.48 -12.46
CA PRO A 669 24.05 8.46 -12.86
C PRO A 669 24.90 9.54 -12.19
N VAL A 670 24.31 10.70 -11.94
CA VAL A 670 24.86 11.78 -11.12
C VAL A 670 23.86 12.05 -9.99
N PRO A 671 24.08 11.46 -8.81
CA PRO A 671 23.24 11.71 -7.64
C PRO A 671 23.30 13.20 -7.27
N LYS A 672 22.15 13.78 -6.95
CA LYS A 672 22.07 15.20 -6.54
C LYS A 672 22.12 15.29 -5.02
N LEU A 673 22.96 16.20 -4.50
CA LEU A 673 23.05 16.47 -3.06
C LEU A 673 21.71 16.90 -2.44
N ASP A 674 20.87 17.59 -3.22
CA ASP A 674 19.52 18.03 -2.79
C ASP A 674 18.57 16.89 -2.44
N ALA A 675 18.90 15.64 -2.78
CA ALA A 675 18.16 14.47 -2.34
C ALA A 675 18.38 14.13 -0.85
N ILE A 676 19.43 14.66 -0.23
CA ILE A 676 19.70 14.53 1.21
C ILE A 676 19.42 15.89 1.83
N GLU A 677 18.41 16.00 2.69
CA GLU A 677 18.06 17.27 3.32
C GLU A 677 19.16 17.78 4.28
N PRO A 678 19.39 19.09 4.40
CA PRO A 678 20.25 19.63 5.46
C PRO A 678 19.74 19.24 6.85
N GLY A 679 20.64 18.87 7.77
CA GLY A 679 20.27 18.36 9.10
C GLY A 679 19.75 16.92 9.08
N SER A 680 20.15 16.15 8.07
CA SER A 680 19.80 14.74 7.94
C SER A 680 21.03 13.88 7.63
N TRP A 681 20.86 12.57 7.75
CA TRP A 681 21.86 11.59 7.40
C TRP A 681 21.21 10.41 6.69
N ILE A 682 21.99 9.73 5.86
CA ILE A 682 21.59 8.49 5.19
C ILE A 682 22.64 7.42 5.45
N ALA A 683 22.18 6.21 5.77
CA ALA A 683 23.04 5.07 6.02
C ALA A 683 22.57 3.82 5.26
N VAL A 684 23.54 2.99 4.88
CA VAL A 684 23.32 1.65 4.34
C VAL A 684 23.80 0.62 5.37
N LEU A 685 23.01 -0.43 5.58
CA LEU A 685 23.25 -1.45 6.60
C LEU A 685 23.31 -2.85 5.98
N ASP A 686 24.09 -3.75 6.60
CA ASP A 686 24.19 -5.17 6.22
C ASP A 686 23.04 -6.03 6.76
N ALA A 687 22.47 -5.61 7.89
CA ALA A 687 21.37 -6.29 8.56
C ALA A 687 20.30 -5.27 8.92
N SER A 688 19.05 -5.72 8.86
CA SER A 688 17.93 -4.81 8.91
C SER A 688 17.74 -4.14 10.27
N PRO A 689 17.53 -2.81 10.30
CA PRO A 689 17.04 -2.13 11.46
C PRO A 689 15.53 -2.35 11.57
N ASP A 690 15.11 -3.18 12.53
CA ASP A 690 13.71 -3.29 12.94
C ASP A 690 12.72 -3.91 11.95
N LEU A 691 13.21 -4.65 10.97
CA LEU A 691 12.34 -5.37 10.06
C LEU A 691 11.80 -6.65 10.69
N GLU A 692 10.48 -6.81 10.63
CA GLU A 692 9.81 -8.05 11.04
C GLU A 692 9.65 -8.95 9.83
N TYR A 693 10.24 -10.14 9.88
CA TYR A 693 10.05 -11.17 8.86
C TYR A 693 8.81 -12.05 9.09
N GLY A 694 8.16 -11.89 10.24
CA GLY A 694 7.07 -12.75 10.67
C GLY A 694 7.51 -14.08 11.30
N VAL A 695 8.81 -14.37 11.33
CA VAL A 695 9.39 -15.61 11.89
C VAL A 695 10.67 -15.28 12.66
N GLU A 696 11.02 -16.10 13.65
CA GLU A 696 12.14 -15.82 14.57
C GLU A 696 13.52 -15.94 13.91
N GLU A 697 13.74 -16.97 13.10
CA GLU A 697 15.04 -17.24 12.49
C GLU A 697 14.97 -17.14 10.96
N VAL A 698 15.74 -16.20 10.40
CA VAL A 698 15.84 -15.96 8.96
C VAL A 698 17.29 -15.85 8.53
N SER A 699 17.63 -16.54 7.44
CA SER A 699 18.87 -16.32 6.71
C SER A 699 18.62 -15.33 5.57
N GLU A 700 19.15 -14.13 5.74
CA GLU A 700 19.03 -13.04 4.77
C GLU A 700 20.13 -13.09 3.70
N SER A 701 19.80 -12.72 2.47
CA SER A 701 20.76 -12.63 1.37
C SER A 701 20.33 -11.64 0.29
N ALA A 702 21.30 -10.92 -0.28
CA ALA A 702 21.11 -9.95 -1.37
C ALA A 702 20.06 -8.87 -1.05
N SER A 703 20.12 -8.37 0.18
CA SER A 703 19.20 -7.39 0.73
C SER A 703 19.78 -5.99 0.70
N LEU A 704 18.89 -5.01 0.68
CA LEU A 704 19.24 -3.60 0.82
C LEU A 704 18.46 -3.00 1.99
N HIS A 705 19.18 -2.43 2.94
CA HIS A 705 18.60 -1.66 4.04
C HIS A 705 19.15 -0.25 4.02
N VAL A 706 18.23 0.72 3.89
CA VAL A 706 18.56 2.14 3.90
C VAL A 706 17.85 2.79 5.08
N VAL A 707 18.57 3.62 5.83
CA VAL A 707 17.99 4.47 6.87
C VAL A 707 18.24 5.92 6.51
N ILE A 708 17.19 6.74 6.53
CA ILE A 708 17.29 8.21 6.47
C ILE A 708 16.88 8.74 7.84
N GLY A 709 17.80 9.41 8.53
CA GLY A 709 17.56 9.98 9.85
C GLY A 709 17.60 11.50 9.85
N TYR A 710 16.68 12.10 10.58
CA TYR A 710 16.60 13.54 10.82
C TYR A 710 16.96 13.84 12.27
N TYR A 711 17.81 14.85 12.47
CA TYR A 711 18.30 15.21 13.79
C TYR A 711 18.27 16.72 14.01
N ALA A 712 18.09 17.13 15.26
CA ALA A 712 18.27 18.52 15.65
C ALA A 712 19.77 18.80 15.84
N GLU A 713 20.28 19.84 15.17
CA GLU A 713 21.68 20.26 15.38
C GLU A 713 21.90 20.84 16.77
N PRO A 714 23.07 20.60 17.39
CA PRO A 714 23.42 21.26 18.65
C PRO A 714 23.46 22.79 18.49
N GLY A 715 22.55 23.50 19.18
CA GLY A 715 22.55 24.96 19.25
C GLY A 715 21.52 25.68 18.36
N ARG A 716 20.54 24.95 17.78
CA ARG A 716 19.38 25.52 17.08
C ARG A 716 18.09 25.40 17.88
#